data_AF-A0A849NGJ0-F1
#
_entry.id   AF-A0A849NGJ0-F1
#
_cell.length_a   1.000
_cell.length_b   1.000
_cell.length_c   1.000
_cell.angle_alpha   90.00
_cell.angle_beta   90.00
_cell.angle_gamma   90.00
#
_symmetry.space_group_name_H-M   'P 1'
#
loop_
_entity.id
_entity.type
_entity.pdbx_description
1 polymer ?
#
loop_
_entity_poly.entity_id
_entity_poly.type
_entity_poly.pdbx_seq_one_letter_code
_entity_poly.pdbx_strand_id
1 'polypeptide(L)'
;MNRFFLTVLLLLFHFTIILSQNYWEPADSPDGGNIQHFAVNSQDHIFGGCFDGLFKSTDNGESWMQLSPVYFTINNPYITAIGINNLDEIFVATNQGGISKSTDNGETWQNISGTLSGVTLNAIAVDASNHIFTGSSFGAYKSTDNGQTWMVLPNFPTAVVNDFVVDDNGVVIAGTATGVYESTDGGDNWTEINTNLTNQFVTDLELGPSSNKQARTELFAATTGGVFRYDRVLNTWIAYLTGLTILNIRSLAINSLGDLFAGTPEGVFVHYALATTWVLLNIPDFTTLFVAAIIINSLDHIFIGEDWGGVHRSIDNGVTWTKKSLLLTAYAINLIFYSNVLQTLFLGTNMGFWSLAVGGLWSEIAPPFPFFHANIMAATVSYLFVATTFGSVWRLTRSTGIWAQINNGLPFGFITSLVINSVGHLFIGTYAGVFRSTNDGDLWEPLTAGITSVLITSLVLHPLGYLFAGTQDAGIFKLDLTLLTWTAVVSGLTTLWVTSLTINSLGVLFAATSGGGVFRSNDVGLTWTAIIVGLTYLYLDQIIFRRTLRTEAAGEMLTVGGGSIFKSTDDGDTWVPTNSGINGSEVYVLGADSSGNLFAGTRGGGLYQNGTVTSIKQLDDKTPDSYSLYQNFPNPFNPSTTFSFGLSKSGYTELKIYNSLGEVVETLVNKELPAGNYNFNWDAGDMPSGVYFYRLNSGKLNQTKKAILIK
;
A
#
# COMPACT_ATOMS: atom_id res chain seq x y z
N MET A 1 -29.11 -11.72 74.52
CA MET A 1 -28.41 -12.99 74.21
C MET A 1 -28.38 -13.12 72.69
N ASN A 2 -27.19 -13.10 72.06
CA ASN A 2 -26.85 -13.35 70.62
C ASN A 2 -27.70 -12.66 69.52
N ARG A 3 -27.15 -11.71 68.71
CA ARG A 3 -26.28 -11.91 67.50
C ARG A 3 -26.98 -12.82 66.47
N PHE A 4 -27.37 -12.44 65.24
CA PHE A 4 -26.73 -11.71 64.12
C PHE A 4 -27.87 -11.14 63.20
N PHE A 5 -27.76 -10.17 62.27
CA PHE A 5 -26.72 -9.20 61.86
C PHE A 5 -27.39 -7.95 61.20
N LEU A 6 -26.77 -7.29 60.21
CA LEU A 6 -27.30 -6.13 59.44
C LEU A 6 -26.85 -6.19 57.97
N THR A 7 -27.72 -5.92 56.99
CA THR A 7 -27.32 -5.58 55.61
C THR A 7 -28.28 -4.56 55.00
N VAL A 8 -27.76 -3.41 54.55
CA VAL A 8 -28.52 -2.32 53.91
C VAL A 8 -28.35 -2.40 52.39
N LEU A 9 -29.42 -2.08 51.66
CA LEU A 9 -29.45 -2.03 50.20
C LEU A 9 -28.58 -0.87 49.68
N LEU A 10 -27.61 -1.15 48.81
CA LEU A 10 -26.84 -0.12 48.11
C LEU A 10 -26.76 -0.49 46.62
N LEU A 11 -27.37 0.37 45.78
CA LEU A 11 -27.40 0.23 44.33
C LEU A 11 -26.01 0.49 43.74
N LEU A 12 -25.30 -0.58 43.36
CA LEU A 12 -24.11 -0.49 42.52
C LEU A 12 -24.53 -0.47 41.04
N PHE A 13 -24.57 0.72 40.45
CA PHE A 13 -24.50 0.90 39.01
C PHE A 13 -23.16 0.32 38.51
N HIS A 14 -23.19 -0.91 38.00
CA HIS A 14 -22.08 -1.45 37.24
C HIS A 14 -22.11 -0.83 35.85
N PHE A 15 -21.41 0.28 35.67
CA PHE A 15 -20.93 0.68 34.34
C PHE A 15 -19.87 -0.34 33.92
N THR A 16 -20.28 -1.41 33.24
CA THR A 16 -19.37 -2.15 32.38
C THR A 16 -18.99 -1.22 31.24
N ILE A 17 -17.82 -0.60 31.33
CA ILE A 17 -17.16 0.00 30.17
C ILE A 17 -16.83 -1.18 29.24
N ILE A 18 -17.65 -1.36 28.21
CA ILE A 18 -17.32 -2.26 27.11
C ILE A 18 -16.22 -1.55 26.31
N LEU A 19 -14.97 -1.92 26.56
CA LEU A 19 -13.85 -1.52 25.71
C LEU A 19 -14.08 -2.15 24.33
N SER A 20 -14.17 -1.32 23.28
CA SER A 20 -14.26 -1.80 21.91
C SER A 20 -12.89 -2.28 21.43
N GLN A 21 -12.64 -3.58 21.49
CA GLN A 21 -11.52 -4.19 20.77
C GLN A 21 -11.66 -3.88 19.26
N ASN A 22 -10.54 -3.59 18.59
CA ASN A 22 -10.53 -3.49 17.14
C ASN A 22 -10.99 -4.82 16.53
N TYR A 23 -11.90 -4.77 15.56
CA TYR A 23 -12.35 -5.97 14.87
C TYR A 23 -11.30 -6.49 13.91
N TRP A 24 -10.56 -5.58 13.28
CA TRP A 24 -9.46 -5.84 12.37
C TRP A 24 -8.11 -5.63 13.06
N GLU A 25 -7.16 -6.51 12.79
CA GLU A 25 -5.76 -6.39 13.19
C GLU A 25 -4.88 -6.50 11.93
N PRO A 26 -3.76 -5.75 11.82
CA PRO A 26 -2.84 -5.89 10.68
C PRO A 26 -2.35 -7.33 10.54
N ALA A 27 -2.52 -7.90 9.35
CA ALA A 27 -2.04 -9.22 8.99
C ALA A 27 -0.64 -9.14 8.37
N ASP A 28 -0.02 -10.30 8.15
CA ASP A 28 1.22 -10.34 7.37
C ASP A 28 0.95 -10.21 5.87
N SER A 29 1.75 -9.43 5.16
CA SER A 29 1.61 -9.16 3.73
C SER A 29 2.99 -9.10 3.06
N PRO A 30 3.10 -9.30 1.73
CA PRO A 30 4.36 -9.15 1.01
C PRO A 30 5.06 -7.81 1.23
N ASP A 31 6.39 -7.80 1.25
CA ASP A 31 7.19 -6.58 1.40
C ASP A 31 7.42 -5.87 0.05
N GLY A 32 7.21 -4.55 0.03
CA GLY A 32 7.54 -3.66 -1.08
C GLY A 32 6.48 -2.60 -1.37
N GLY A 33 6.51 -2.07 -2.59
CA GLY A 33 5.56 -1.08 -3.06
C GLY A 33 6.23 0.02 -3.87
N ASN A 34 5.61 1.19 -3.90
CA ASN A 34 5.98 2.24 -4.82
C ASN A 34 6.36 3.54 -4.09
N ILE A 35 7.66 3.84 -3.97
CA ILE A 35 8.12 5.13 -3.45
C ILE A 35 8.47 6.05 -4.62
N GLN A 36 7.72 7.14 -4.75
CA GLN A 36 7.81 8.13 -5.82
C GLN A 36 8.61 9.38 -5.43
N HIS A 37 8.76 9.65 -4.13
CA HIS A 37 9.51 10.79 -3.60
C HIS A 37 10.25 10.39 -2.34
N PHE A 38 11.46 10.90 -2.15
CA PHE A 38 12.18 10.76 -0.90
C PHE A 38 12.49 12.13 -0.26
N ALA A 39 12.70 12.11 1.04
CA ALA A 39 13.46 13.14 1.75
C ALA A 39 14.28 12.49 2.86
N VAL A 40 15.41 13.09 3.23
CA VAL A 40 16.24 12.65 4.35
C VAL A 40 16.43 13.82 5.32
N ASN A 41 16.36 13.54 6.61
CA ASN A 41 16.53 14.55 7.66
C ASN A 41 17.96 14.53 8.24
N SER A 42 18.28 15.45 9.17
CA SER A 42 19.62 15.57 9.76
C SER A 42 20.05 14.41 10.67
N GLN A 43 19.16 13.43 10.93
CA GLN A 43 19.45 12.18 11.65
C GLN A 43 19.51 10.94 10.73
N ASP A 44 19.60 11.14 9.41
CA ASP A 44 19.49 10.08 8.39
C ASP A 44 18.18 9.26 8.46
N HIS A 45 17.11 9.84 9.03
CA HIS A 45 15.77 9.28 8.87
C HIS A 45 15.30 9.53 7.44
N ILE A 46 14.80 8.49 6.78
CA ILE A 46 14.40 8.52 5.38
C ILE A 46 12.88 8.49 5.32
N PHE A 47 12.30 9.43 4.59
CA PHE A 47 10.88 9.55 4.34
C PHE A 47 10.60 9.19 2.89
N GLY A 48 9.61 8.33 2.64
CA GLY A 48 9.24 7.86 1.32
C GLY A 48 7.75 8.12 1.05
N GLY A 49 7.45 8.96 0.06
CA GLY A 49 6.10 9.28 -0.38
C GLY A 49 5.62 8.31 -1.44
N CYS A 50 4.39 7.81 -1.30
CA CYS A 50 3.77 6.88 -2.25
C CYS A 50 2.37 7.32 -2.67
N PHE A 51 1.76 6.53 -3.57
CA PHE A 51 0.36 6.68 -3.96
C PHE A 51 -0.62 6.54 -2.79
N ASP A 52 -0.24 5.86 -1.71
CA ASP A 52 -1.17 5.50 -0.63
C ASP A 52 -0.65 5.88 0.77
N GLY A 53 0.13 6.97 0.83
CA GLY A 53 0.57 7.59 2.06
C GLY A 53 2.07 7.88 2.13
N LEU A 54 2.58 7.96 3.36
CA LEU A 54 3.96 8.32 3.67
C LEU A 54 4.57 7.19 4.51
N PHE A 55 5.81 6.79 4.22
CA PHE A 55 6.57 5.84 5.00
C PHE A 55 7.81 6.51 5.59
N LYS A 56 8.29 6.00 6.73
CA LYS A 56 9.52 6.44 7.40
C LYS A 56 10.41 5.23 7.69
N SER A 57 11.72 5.40 7.57
CA SER A 57 12.74 4.51 8.14
C SER A 57 13.64 5.32 9.08
N THR A 58 13.90 4.77 10.27
CA THR A 58 14.85 5.34 11.25
C THR A 58 16.08 4.43 11.45
N ASP A 59 16.27 3.46 10.56
CA ASP A 59 17.32 2.44 10.63
C ASP A 59 18.06 2.29 9.28
N ASN A 60 18.20 3.41 8.55
CA ASN A 60 18.96 3.47 7.30
C ASN A 60 18.33 2.61 6.18
N GLY A 61 17.01 2.46 6.20
CA GLY A 61 16.21 1.64 5.28
C GLY A 61 16.18 0.15 5.59
N GLU A 62 16.66 -0.31 6.76
CA GLU A 62 16.53 -1.74 7.12
C GLU A 62 15.07 -2.16 7.31
N SER A 63 14.22 -1.27 7.84
CA SER A 63 12.77 -1.44 7.90
C SER A 63 12.02 -0.11 7.67
N TRP A 64 10.78 -0.23 7.23
CA TRP A 64 9.86 0.90 7.01
C TRP A 64 8.66 0.83 7.94
N MET A 65 8.09 1.99 8.24
CA MET A 65 6.84 2.12 8.95
C MET A 65 5.93 3.11 8.21
N GLN A 66 4.67 2.74 8.01
CA GLN A 66 3.69 3.68 7.48
C GLN A 66 3.43 4.77 8.53
N LEU A 67 3.56 6.02 8.12
CA LEU A 67 3.01 7.16 8.84
C LEU A 67 1.55 7.30 8.41
N SER A 68 0.65 7.40 9.38
CA SER A 68 -0.80 7.50 9.14
C SER A 68 -1.35 8.84 9.64
N PRO A 69 -1.04 9.99 9.00
CA PRO A 69 -1.57 11.25 9.47
C PRO A 69 -3.04 11.36 9.09
N VAL A 70 -3.86 11.77 10.07
CA VAL A 70 -5.34 11.79 10.03
C VAL A 70 -5.94 12.60 8.86
N TYR A 71 -5.11 13.36 8.14
CA TYR A 71 -5.52 14.14 6.96
C TYR A 71 -5.27 13.42 5.61
N PHE A 72 -4.39 12.43 5.52
CA PHE A 72 -4.16 11.62 4.30
C PHE A 72 -5.15 10.45 4.21
N THR A 73 -5.91 10.20 5.27
CA THR A 73 -6.91 9.13 5.34
C THR A 73 -8.28 9.52 4.77
N ILE A 74 -8.47 10.79 4.42
CA ILE A 74 -9.70 11.27 3.76
C ILE A 74 -9.38 11.34 2.26
N ASN A 75 -9.89 10.36 1.51
CA ASN A 75 -9.76 10.18 0.06
C ASN A 75 -8.41 9.65 -0.49
N ASN A 76 -7.49 9.14 0.34
CA ASN A 76 -6.20 8.54 -0.07
C ASN A 76 -5.42 9.41 -1.10
N PRO A 77 -4.91 10.59 -0.70
CA PRO A 77 -4.27 11.51 -1.61
C PRO A 77 -2.79 11.13 -1.79
N TYR A 78 -2.35 11.15 -3.04
CA TYR A 78 -1.01 10.75 -3.43
C TYR A 78 0.00 11.76 -2.90
N ILE A 79 1.12 11.30 -2.34
CA ILE A 79 2.22 12.18 -1.99
C ILE A 79 2.91 12.64 -3.26
N THR A 80 3.03 13.95 -3.43
CA THR A 80 3.53 14.60 -4.65
C THR A 80 4.80 15.42 -4.44
N ALA A 81 5.16 15.72 -3.19
CA ALA A 81 6.48 16.21 -2.79
C ALA A 81 6.66 16.07 -1.27
N ILE A 82 7.92 15.95 -0.85
CA ILE A 82 8.34 16.02 0.55
C ILE A 82 9.49 17.03 0.62
N GLY A 83 9.42 17.99 1.54
CA GLY A 83 10.52 18.90 1.86
C GLY A 83 10.84 18.84 3.36
N ILE A 84 12.10 19.03 3.73
CA ILE A 84 12.54 19.09 5.14
C ILE A 84 13.43 20.32 5.30
N ASN A 85 13.28 21.04 6.41
CA ASN A 85 14.10 22.22 6.72
C ASN A 85 15.23 21.91 7.71
N ASN A 86 16.07 22.92 7.96
CA ASN A 86 17.19 22.84 8.92
C ASN A 86 16.80 22.65 10.39
N LEU A 87 15.50 22.51 10.70
CA LEU A 87 14.95 22.19 12.02
C LEU A 87 14.34 20.78 12.08
N ASP A 88 14.51 19.98 11.01
CA ASP A 88 13.86 18.68 10.79
C ASP A 88 12.33 18.74 10.81
N GLU A 89 11.74 19.90 10.53
CA GLU A 89 10.31 20.04 10.27
C GLU A 89 10.02 19.50 8.86
N ILE A 90 9.07 18.58 8.76
CA ILE A 90 8.76 17.84 7.55
C ILE A 90 7.50 18.43 6.91
N PHE A 91 7.58 18.73 5.62
CA PHE A 91 6.52 19.31 4.82
C PHE A 91 6.12 18.33 3.73
N VAL A 92 4.82 18.08 3.57
CA VAL A 92 4.30 17.09 2.61
C VAL A 92 3.16 17.67 1.81
N ALA A 93 3.29 17.60 0.49
CA ALA A 93 2.29 17.99 -0.49
C ALA A 93 1.46 16.77 -0.94
N THR A 94 0.23 17.02 -1.37
CA THR A 94 -0.61 15.98 -1.97
C THR A 94 -1.34 16.43 -3.22
N ASN A 95 -1.76 15.46 -4.02
CA ASN A 95 -2.53 15.71 -5.24
C ASN A 95 -3.95 16.27 -5.01
N GLN A 96 -4.57 16.09 -3.84
CA GLN A 96 -5.97 16.45 -3.57
C GLN A 96 -6.19 17.72 -2.72
N GLY A 97 -5.14 18.47 -2.35
CA GLY A 97 -5.36 19.85 -1.91
C GLY A 97 -4.44 20.44 -0.85
N GLY A 98 -3.15 20.54 -1.17
CA GLY A 98 -2.22 21.41 -0.45
C GLY A 98 -1.19 20.66 0.39
N ILE A 99 -0.76 21.32 1.47
CA ILE A 99 0.48 21.03 2.19
C ILE A 99 0.23 20.90 3.70
N SER A 100 0.86 19.91 4.31
CA SER A 100 0.84 19.66 5.75
C SER A 100 2.25 19.60 6.32
N LYS A 101 2.38 19.88 7.61
CA LYS A 101 3.65 19.99 8.33
C LYS A 101 3.67 19.12 9.58
N SER A 102 4.81 18.49 9.88
CA SER A 102 5.13 17.87 11.16
C SER A 102 6.35 18.56 11.80
N THR A 103 6.35 18.68 13.13
CA THR A 103 7.48 19.20 13.94
C THR A 103 8.04 18.16 14.90
N ASP A 104 7.63 16.90 14.76
CA ASP A 104 7.91 15.81 15.68
C ASP A 104 8.31 14.53 14.93
N ASN A 105 9.07 14.68 13.84
CA ASN A 105 9.60 13.58 13.04
C ASN A 105 8.51 12.68 12.40
N GLY A 106 7.35 13.27 12.08
CA GLY A 106 6.24 12.64 11.36
C GLY A 106 5.18 11.98 12.24
N GLU A 107 5.20 12.17 13.56
CA GLU A 107 4.24 11.55 14.49
C GLU A 107 2.90 12.30 14.51
N THR A 108 2.91 13.64 14.50
CA THR A 108 1.71 14.48 14.39
C THR A 108 1.84 15.53 13.28
N TRP A 109 0.69 15.95 12.74
CA TRP A 109 0.63 16.74 11.51
C TRP A 109 -0.41 17.85 11.58
N GLN A 110 0.00 19.04 11.18
CA GLN A 110 -0.81 20.24 11.05
C GLN A 110 -1.05 20.53 9.56
N ASN A 111 -2.30 20.71 9.14
CA ASN A 111 -2.57 21.28 7.83
C ASN A 111 -2.16 22.76 7.82
N ILE A 112 -1.34 23.14 6.84
CA ILE A 112 -0.87 24.50 6.61
C ILE A 112 -1.22 24.97 5.19
N SER A 113 -2.26 24.39 4.56
CA SER A 113 -2.62 24.70 3.18
C SER A 113 -3.10 26.13 2.99
N GLY A 114 -3.87 26.68 3.95
CA GLY A 114 -4.43 28.03 3.85
C GLY A 114 -5.19 28.26 2.53
N THR A 115 -4.74 29.23 1.74
CA THR A 115 -5.28 29.54 0.39
C THR A 115 -4.94 28.50 -0.68
N LEU A 116 -4.01 27.57 -0.42
CA LEU A 116 -3.65 26.45 -1.31
C LEU A 116 -4.54 25.21 -1.13
N SER A 117 -5.59 25.28 -0.30
CA SER A 117 -6.55 24.19 -0.16
C SER A 117 -7.20 23.85 -1.50
N GLY A 118 -7.16 22.58 -1.89
CA GLY A 118 -7.59 22.11 -3.21
C GLY A 118 -6.59 22.28 -4.36
N VAL A 119 -5.41 22.87 -4.12
CA VAL A 119 -4.33 22.98 -5.13
C VAL A 119 -3.45 21.73 -5.09
N THR A 120 -3.24 21.10 -6.25
CA THR A 120 -2.21 20.07 -6.44
C THR A 120 -0.84 20.75 -6.47
N LEU A 121 0.03 20.35 -5.53
CA LEU A 121 1.40 20.84 -5.40
C LEU A 121 2.38 19.73 -5.77
N ASN A 122 3.42 20.02 -6.55
CA ASN A 122 4.34 19.01 -7.13
C ASN A 122 5.78 19.11 -6.62
N ALA A 123 6.12 20.19 -5.91
CA ALA A 123 7.47 20.47 -5.43
C ALA A 123 7.40 21.23 -4.09
N ILE A 124 8.35 20.98 -3.19
CA ILE A 124 8.56 21.75 -1.95
C ILE A 124 10.05 21.95 -1.74
N ALA A 125 10.47 23.19 -1.50
CA ALA A 125 11.79 23.49 -0.94
C ALA A 125 11.65 24.50 0.21
N VAL A 126 12.60 24.50 1.14
CA VAL A 126 12.63 25.43 2.28
C VAL A 126 14.02 26.04 2.38
N ASP A 127 14.11 27.37 2.44
CA ASP A 127 15.39 28.05 2.60
C ASP A 127 15.86 28.11 4.07
N ALA A 128 17.10 28.52 4.29
CA ALA A 128 17.67 28.67 5.63
C ALA A 128 16.98 29.72 6.52
N SER A 129 16.09 30.55 5.95
CA SER A 129 15.24 31.51 6.68
C SER A 129 13.84 30.94 7.00
N ASN A 130 13.58 29.68 6.68
CA ASN A 130 12.27 29.02 6.73
C ASN A 130 11.21 29.66 5.83
N HIS A 131 11.61 30.28 4.71
CA HIS A 131 10.66 30.54 3.63
C HIS A 131 10.38 29.23 2.90
N ILE A 132 9.11 28.88 2.74
CA ILE A 132 8.66 27.65 2.08
C ILE A 132 8.24 28.00 0.66
N PHE A 133 8.86 27.36 -0.33
CA PHE A 133 8.51 27.45 -1.74
C PHE A 133 7.76 26.19 -2.15
N THR A 134 6.68 26.34 -2.92
CA THR A 134 5.96 25.18 -3.46
C THR A 134 5.47 25.40 -4.89
N GLY A 135 5.64 24.36 -5.70
CA GLY A 135 5.31 24.34 -7.13
C GLY A 135 3.96 23.70 -7.37
N SER A 136 3.26 24.11 -8.43
CA SER A 136 1.99 23.54 -8.88
C SER A 136 1.94 23.41 -10.40
N SER A 137 0.85 22.85 -10.92
CA SER A 137 0.59 22.79 -12.36
C SER A 137 0.38 24.15 -13.05
N PHE A 138 0.26 25.25 -12.30
CA PHE A 138 -0.11 26.58 -12.82
C PHE A 138 0.84 27.72 -12.40
N GLY A 139 1.97 27.39 -11.77
CA GLY A 139 2.93 28.34 -11.21
C GLY A 139 3.36 27.97 -9.78
N ALA A 140 3.93 28.93 -9.06
CA ALA A 140 4.53 28.70 -7.75
C ALA A 140 4.04 29.67 -6.67
N TYR A 141 4.19 29.24 -5.42
CA TYR A 141 3.78 29.96 -4.22
C TYR A 141 4.91 29.98 -3.18
N LYS A 142 4.88 30.98 -2.31
CA LYS A 142 5.82 31.18 -1.20
C LYS A 142 5.06 31.45 0.10
N SER A 143 5.57 30.95 1.20
CA SER A 143 5.20 31.37 2.56
C SER A 143 6.44 31.92 3.27
N THR A 144 6.28 33.05 3.98
CA THR A 144 7.34 33.68 4.80
C THR A 144 7.08 33.59 6.29
N ASP A 145 5.98 32.95 6.70
CA ASP A 145 5.48 32.86 8.07
C ASP A 145 5.28 31.40 8.52
N ASN A 146 6.08 30.49 7.95
CA ASN A 146 6.09 29.05 8.26
C ASN A 146 4.75 28.34 7.96
N GLY A 147 4.12 28.71 6.84
CA GLY A 147 2.90 28.10 6.31
C GLY A 147 1.58 28.71 6.80
N GLN A 148 1.60 29.85 7.50
CA GLN A 148 0.36 30.49 7.97
C GLN A 148 -0.36 31.23 6.84
N THR A 149 0.39 31.87 5.94
CA THR A 149 -0.11 32.50 4.72
C THR A 149 0.75 32.15 3.51
N TRP A 150 0.13 32.19 2.34
CA TRP A 150 0.74 31.86 1.05
C TRP A 150 0.47 32.96 0.03
N MET A 151 1.51 33.37 -0.68
CA MET A 151 1.45 34.30 -1.80
C MET A 151 1.89 33.62 -3.10
N VAL A 152 1.23 33.96 -4.21
CA VAL A 152 1.70 33.60 -5.56
C VAL A 152 3.04 34.32 -5.80
N LEU A 153 4.02 33.64 -6.37
CA LEU A 153 5.30 34.27 -6.73
C LEU A 153 5.07 35.31 -7.85
N PRO A 154 5.40 36.60 -7.62
CA PRO A 154 5.18 37.64 -8.61
C PRO A 154 6.11 37.46 -9.81
N ASN A 155 5.60 37.72 -11.01
CA ASN A 155 6.33 37.60 -12.29
C ASN A 155 6.91 36.19 -12.60
N PHE A 156 6.52 35.16 -11.84
CA PHE A 156 6.85 33.77 -12.14
C PHE A 156 6.00 33.25 -13.33
N PRO A 157 6.54 32.40 -14.22
CA PRO A 157 5.78 31.86 -15.37
C PRO A 157 4.57 31.01 -14.95
N THR A 158 3.50 31.07 -15.74
CA THR A 158 2.38 30.13 -15.67
C THR A 158 2.78 28.81 -16.35
N ALA A 159 3.58 28.01 -15.63
CA ALA A 159 4.06 26.71 -16.06
C ALA A 159 3.87 25.66 -14.95
N VAL A 160 3.87 24.38 -15.32
CA VAL A 160 4.02 23.30 -14.34
C VAL A 160 5.41 23.41 -13.73
N VAL A 161 5.48 23.58 -12.43
CA VAL A 161 6.72 23.47 -11.66
C VAL A 161 6.84 22.04 -11.17
N ASN A 162 7.94 21.38 -11.52
CA ASN A 162 8.18 19.97 -11.20
C ASN A 162 9.13 19.84 -10.01
N ASP A 163 10.07 20.78 -9.82
CA ASP A 163 11.03 20.73 -8.71
C ASP A 163 11.54 22.13 -8.28
N PHE A 164 12.08 22.22 -7.06
CA PHE A 164 12.77 23.37 -6.48
C PHE A 164 14.02 22.94 -5.70
N VAL A 165 15.15 23.63 -5.92
CA VAL A 165 16.34 23.53 -5.06
C VAL A 165 16.75 24.90 -4.52
N VAL A 166 17.39 24.91 -3.34
CA VAL A 166 17.92 26.12 -2.68
C VAL A 166 19.37 25.89 -2.31
N ASP A 167 20.27 26.82 -2.69
CA ASP A 167 21.70 26.73 -2.34
C ASP A 167 22.02 27.33 -0.94
N ASP A 168 23.24 27.08 -0.45
CA ASP A 168 23.77 27.62 0.82
C ASP A 168 23.71 29.17 0.93
N ASN A 169 23.58 29.87 -0.20
CA ASN A 169 23.52 31.33 -0.27
C ASN A 169 22.07 31.86 -0.31
N GLY A 170 21.07 30.97 -0.32
CA GLY A 170 19.65 31.32 -0.47
C GLY A 170 19.23 31.61 -1.91
N VAL A 171 20.00 31.17 -2.91
CA VAL A 171 19.56 31.19 -4.32
C VAL A 171 18.52 30.08 -4.51
N VAL A 172 17.32 30.46 -4.95
CA VAL A 172 16.21 29.53 -5.21
C VAL A 172 16.14 29.27 -6.71
N ILE A 173 16.04 28.00 -7.10
CA ILE A 173 16.05 27.58 -8.50
C ILE A 173 14.84 26.68 -8.74
N ALA A 174 14.06 26.97 -9.78
CA ALA A 174 12.83 26.27 -10.12
C ALA A 174 12.96 25.48 -11.43
N GLY A 175 12.70 24.18 -11.37
CA GLY A 175 12.60 23.29 -12.51
C GLY A 175 11.16 23.24 -13.02
N THR A 176 10.93 23.63 -14.27
CA THR A 176 9.58 23.72 -14.84
C THR A 176 9.45 22.99 -16.18
N ALA A 177 8.22 22.78 -16.63
CA ALA A 177 7.91 22.28 -17.97
C ALA A 177 8.34 23.23 -19.11
N THR A 178 8.78 24.46 -18.80
CA THR A 178 9.26 25.48 -19.76
C THR A 178 10.68 25.96 -19.46
N GLY A 179 11.46 25.18 -18.72
CA GLY A 179 12.88 25.44 -18.45
C GLY A 179 13.18 25.75 -16.98
N VAL A 180 14.35 26.35 -16.74
CA VAL A 180 14.88 26.65 -15.41
C VAL A 180 14.88 28.16 -15.15
N TYR A 181 14.41 28.52 -13.96
CA TYR A 181 14.36 29.90 -13.48
C TYR A 181 15.16 30.04 -12.18
N GLU A 182 15.92 31.12 -12.01
CA GLU A 182 16.74 31.42 -10.83
C GLU A 182 16.26 32.71 -10.15
N SER A 183 16.26 32.72 -8.82
CA SER A 183 16.06 33.89 -7.97
C SER A 183 17.18 34.02 -6.94
N THR A 184 17.72 35.23 -6.80
CA THR A 184 18.81 35.56 -5.86
C THR A 184 18.37 36.50 -4.74
N ASP A 185 17.07 36.79 -4.65
CA ASP A 185 16.45 37.68 -3.66
C ASP A 185 15.35 36.96 -2.86
N GLY A 186 15.48 35.64 -2.68
CA GLY A 186 14.54 34.81 -1.94
C GLY A 186 13.23 34.55 -2.67
N GLY A 187 13.20 34.61 -3.99
CA GLY A 187 12.02 34.33 -4.82
C GLY A 187 11.15 35.55 -5.16
N ASP A 188 11.61 36.77 -4.87
CA ASP A 188 10.83 37.98 -5.15
C ASP A 188 10.97 38.44 -6.62
N ASN A 189 12.10 38.16 -7.27
CA ASN A 189 12.29 38.29 -8.72
C ASN A 189 12.94 37.02 -9.31
N TRP A 190 12.59 36.70 -10.57
CA TRP A 190 13.01 35.49 -11.27
C TRP A 190 13.61 35.80 -12.63
N THR A 191 14.70 35.11 -12.97
CA THR A 191 15.39 35.20 -14.27
C THR A 191 15.42 33.82 -14.92
N GLU A 192 15.06 33.72 -16.20
CA GLU A 192 15.24 32.48 -16.95
C GLU A 192 16.72 32.23 -17.27
N ILE A 193 17.19 30.99 -17.11
CA ILE A 193 18.59 30.62 -17.37
C ILE A 193 18.73 29.56 -18.47
N ASN A 194 17.86 29.61 -19.48
CA ASN A 194 17.63 28.55 -20.47
C ASN A 194 18.64 28.46 -21.64
N THR A 195 19.73 29.24 -21.64
CA THR A 195 20.72 29.27 -22.74
C THR A 195 21.30 27.87 -23.03
N ASN A 196 21.08 27.35 -24.24
CA ASN A 196 21.44 26.00 -24.69
C ASN A 196 20.83 24.82 -23.90
N LEU A 197 19.77 25.04 -23.10
CA LEU A 197 18.95 23.95 -22.57
C LEU A 197 18.06 23.39 -23.70
N THR A 198 18.55 22.36 -24.41
CA THR A 198 17.91 21.88 -25.65
C THR A 198 16.62 21.08 -25.41
N ASN A 199 16.37 20.61 -24.19
CA ASN A 199 15.07 20.14 -23.74
C ASN A 199 14.69 20.89 -22.45
N GLN A 200 13.60 21.65 -22.51
CA GLN A 200 13.15 22.52 -21.42
C GLN A 200 12.11 21.86 -20.50
N PHE A 201 11.70 20.61 -20.74
CA PHE A 201 10.84 19.90 -19.79
C PHE A 201 11.73 19.31 -18.68
N VAL A 202 11.99 20.13 -17.67
CA VAL A 202 12.80 19.77 -16.49
C VAL A 202 11.97 18.87 -15.59
N THR A 203 12.53 17.73 -15.21
CA THR A 203 11.88 16.74 -14.34
C THR A 203 12.39 16.78 -12.90
N ASP A 204 13.66 17.13 -12.72
CA ASP A 204 14.33 17.22 -11.41
C ASP A 204 15.53 18.20 -11.50
N LEU A 205 15.90 18.86 -10.41
CA LEU A 205 17.14 19.63 -10.29
C LEU A 205 18.01 19.06 -9.18
N GLU A 206 19.33 19.14 -9.34
CA GLU A 206 20.24 18.71 -8.27
C GLU A 206 21.41 19.68 -8.10
N LEU A 207 21.80 19.91 -6.84
CA LEU A 207 22.91 20.79 -6.47
C LEU A 207 24.13 19.97 -6.05
N GLY A 208 25.28 20.24 -6.69
CA GLY A 208 26.53 19.53 -6.41
C GLY A 208 27.13 19.80 -5.01
N PRO A 209 28.16 19.05 -4.60
CA PRO A 209 28.84 19.32 -3.34
C PRO A 209 29.55 20.69 -3.36
N SER A 210 29.27 21.52 -2.34
CA SER A 210 29.90 22.83 -2.15
C SER A 210 31.36 22.69 -1.68
N SER A 211 32.28 22.53 -2.62
CA SER A 211 33.73 22.42 -2.33
C SER A 211 34.35 23.68 -1.70
N ASN A 212 33.63 24.81 -1.73
CA ASN A 212 34.03 26.07 -1.12
C ASN A 212 32.80 26.96 -0.88
N LYS A 213 32.58 27.42 0.37
CA LYS A 213 31.50 28.35 0.77
C LYS A 213 31.48 29.71 0.03
N GLN A 214 32.48 30.02 -0.79
CA GLN A 214 32.52 31.22 -1.65
C GLN A 214 32.27 30.94 -3.14
N ALA A 215 32.25 29.67 -3.56
CA ALA A 215 31.87 29.29 -4.92
C ALA A 215 30.37 28.99 -4.95
N ARG A 216 29.66 29.42 -6.01
CA ARG A 216 28.28 28.96 -6.20
C ARG A 216 28.28 27.48 -6.58
N THR A 217 27.37 26.76 -5.96
CA THR A 217 27.17 25.32 -6.09
C THR A 217 26.94 24.92 -7.56
N GLU A 218 27.43 23.73 -7.94
CA GLU A 218 27.12 23.19 -9.28
C GLU A 218 25.61 22.93 -9.39
N LEU A 219 25.04 23.11 -10.59
CA LEU A 219 23.63 22.87 -10.85
C LEU A 219 23.50 21.88 -12.01
N PHE A 220 22.72 20.83 -11.78
CA PHE A 220 22.30 19.85 -12.77
C PHE A 220 20.78 19.92 -12.97
N ALA A 221 20.33 19.59 -14.17
CA ALA A 221 18.93 19.43 -14.51
C ALA A 221 18.70 18.09 -15.20
N ALA A 222 17.80 17.29 -14.66
CA ALA A 222 17.18 16.19 -15.37
C ALA A 222 16.07 16.72 -16.27
N THR A 223 15.94 16.12 -17.45
CA THR A 223 14.90 16.48 -18.41
C THR A 223 14.39 15.22 -19.10
N THR A 224 13.32 15.38 -19.89
CA THR A 224 12.87 14.32 -20.82
C THR A 224 13.84 14.09 -22.00
N GLY A 225 14.93 14.86 -22.11
CA GLY A 225 15.96 14.80 -23.15
C GLY A 225 17.38 14.57 -22.63
N GLY A 226 17.53 14.11 -21.39
CA GLY A 226 18.80 13.78 -20.75
C GLY A 226 19.17 14.72 -19.61
N VAL A 227 20.42 14.61 -19.14
CA VAL A 227 20.98 15.44 -18.07
C VAL A 227 21.77 16.62 -18.66
N PHE A 228 21.68 17.78 -18.02
CA PHE A 228 22.43 18.99 -18.36
C PHE A 228 23.10 19.55 -17.11
N ARG A 229 24.30 20.13 -17.24
CA ARG A 229 25.00 20.89 -16.19
C ARG A 229 25.04 22.37 -16.57
N TYR A 230 24.78 23.26 -15.62
CA TYR A 230 24.85 24.70 -15.87
C TYR A 230 26.27 25.24 -15.64
N ASP A 231 26.88 25.81 -16.68
CA ASP A 231 28.12 26.55 -16.57
C ASP A 231 27.84 27.98 -16.09
N ARG A 232 28.16 28.23 -14.81
CA ARG A 232 27.99 29.53 -14.12
C ARG A 232 28.94 30.64 -14.63
N VAL A 233 30.00 30.30 -15.38
CA VAL A 233 30.97 31.26 -15.93
C VAL A 233 30.53 31.71 -17.33
N LEU A 234 30.03 30.76 -18.13
CA LEU A 234 29.56 30.99 -19.50
C LEU A 234 28.06 31.30 -19.58
N ASN A 235 27.31 31.15 -18.48
CA ASN A 235 25.85 31.30 -18.38
C ASN A 235 25.09 30.46 -19.42
N THR A 236 25.47 29.19 -19.53
CA THR A 236 24.93 28.23 -20.52
C THR A 236 24.82 26.83 -19.94
N TRP A 237 23.84 26.08 -20.39
CA TRP A 237 23.80 24.64 -20.16
C TRP A 237 24.77 23.91 -21.08
N ILE A 238 25.33 22.81 -20.57
CA ILE A 238 26.16 21.85 -21.27
C ILE A 238 25.46 20.49 -21.14
N ALA A 239 25.26 19.80 -22.27
CA ALA A 239 24.58 18.52 -22.30
C ALA A 239 25.50 17.38 -21.82
N TYR A 240 25.07 16.63 -20.80
CA TYR A 240 25.80 15.53 -20.17
C TYR A 240 25.19 14.20 -20.61
N LEU A 241 25.37 13.83 -21.89
CA LEU A 241 24.61 12.74 -22.53
C LEU A 241 25.44 11.48 -22.87
N THR A 242 26.76 11.57 -22.92
CA THR A 242 27.64 10.47 -23.36
C THR A 242 27.44 9.23 -22.49
N GLY A 243 27.01 8.11 -23.06
CA GLY A 243 26.81 6.85 -22.35
C GLY A 243 25.38 6.59 -21.82
N LEU A 244 24.49 7.58 -21.85
CA LEU A 244 23.06 7.35 -21.60
C LEU A 244 22.44 6.64 -22.81
N THR A 245 21.81 5.48 -22.60
CA THR A 245 21.00 4.79 -23.62
C THR A 245 19.57 5.35 -23.70
N ILE A 246 19.08 5.87 -22.57
CA ILE A 246 17.76 6.51 -22.44
C ILE A 246 17.89 7.96 -21.98
N LEU A 247 17.05 8.83 -22.54
CA LEU A 247 17.06 10.28 -22.28
C LEU A 247 15.91 10.74 -21.38
N ASN A 248 14.98 9.86 -21.00
CA ASN A 248 13.95 10.20 -20.01
C ASN A 248 14.54 10.05 -18.61
N ILE A 249 14.99 11.15 -18.02
CA ILE A 249 15.53 11.17 -16.65
C ILE A 249 14.40 11.56 -15.70
N ARG A 250 14.22 10.79 -14.62
CA ARG A 250 13.13 10.98 -13.65
C ARG A 250 13.58 11.66 -12.38
N SER A 251 14.75 11.31 -11.88
CA SER A 251 15.32 11.87 -10.67
C SER A 251 16.85 11.87 -10.75
N LEU A 252 17.48 12.82 -10.06
CA LEU A 252 18.92 12.90 -9.82
C LEU A 252 19.24 12.77 -8.34
N ALA A 253 20.46 12.36 -8.04
CA ALA A 253 21.08 12.59 -6.74
C ALA A 253 22.61 12.67 -6.91
N ILE A 254 23.30 13.48 -6.13
CA ILE A 254 24.77 13.59 -6.16
C ILE A 254 25.39 13.32 -4.79
N ASN A 255 26.45 12.49 -4.78
CA ASN A 255 27.15 12.13 -3.54
C ASN A 255 28.19 13.20 -3.13
N SER A 256 28.80 13.05 -1.95
CA SER A 256 29.84 13.97 -1.45
C SER A 256 31.11 14.03 -2.32
N LEU A 257 31.34 13.02 -3.18
CA LEU A 257 32.45 12.93 -4.13
C LEU A 257 32.18 13.68 -5.45
N GLY A 258 30.92 14.07 -5.71
CA GLY A 258 30.48 14.65 -6.98
C GLY A 258 30.10 13.62 -8.05
N ASP A 259 29.90 12.35 -7.69
CA ASP A 259 29.35 11.35 -8.60
C ASP A 259 27.83 11.53 -8.70
N LEU A 260 27.34 11.77 -9.91
CA LEU A 260 25.93 12.05 -10.18
C LEU A 260 25.21 10.76 -10.59
N PHE A 261 24.09 10.47 -9.94
CA PHE A 261 23.22 9.33 -10.22
C PHE A 261 21.95 9.82 -10.91
N ALA A 262 21.46 9.05 -11.88
CA ALA A 262 20.27 9.37 -12.66
C ALA A 262 19.31 8.17 -12.68
N GLY A 263 18.11 8.39 -12.16
CA GLY A 263 16.99 7.45 -12.21
C GLY A 263 16.30 7.50 -13.57
N THR A 264 16.15 6.35 -14.21
CA THR A 264 15.58 6.24 -15.56
C THR A 264 14.61 5.04 -15.65
N PRO A 265 13.80 4.96 -16.72
CA PRO A 265 13.02 3.76 -17.06
C PRO A 265 13.84 2.50 -17.40
N GLU A 266 15.17 2.58 -17.51
CA GLU A 266 16.07 1.44 -17.77
C GLU A 266 16.95 1.07 -16.56
N GLY A 267 16.81 1.78 -15.44
CA GLY A 267 17.60 1.60 -14.23
C GLY A 267 18.34 2.87 -13.79
N VAL A 268 19.38 2.69 -12.99
CA VAL A 268 20.22 3.80 -12.49
C VAL A 268 21.48 3.92 -13.34
N PHE A 269 21.73 5.11 -13.88
CA PHE A 269 23.01 5.46 -14.46
C PHE A 269 23.84 6.26 -13.44
N VAL A 270 25.17 6.10 -13.46
CA VAL A 270 26.11 6.93 -12.71
C VAL A 270 27.09 7.62 -13.65
N HIS A 271 27.39 8.90 -13.38
CA HIS A 271 28.49 9.65 -13.97
C HIS A 271 29.45 10.04 -12.85
N TYR A 272 30.51 9.25 -12.68
CA TYR A 272 31.54 9.54 -11.68
C TYR A 272 32.20 10.90 -11.96
N ALA A 273 32.63 11.62 -10.91
CA ALA A 273 33.10 13.00 -11.00
C ALA A 273 34.28 13.21 -11.99
N LEU A 274 35.11 12.16 -12.18
CA LEU A 274 36.26 12.16 -13.08
C LEU A 274 36.02 11.40 -14.41
N ALA A 275 34.81 10.90 -14.65
CA ALA A 275 34.43 10.22 -15.88
C ALA A 275 34.07 11.20 -17.01
N THR A 276 33.93 10.66 -18.22
CA THR A 276 33.44 11.38 -19.41
C THR A 276 32.21 10.72 -20.02
N THR A 277 31.68 9.69 -19.36
CA THR A 277 30.56 8.86 -19.81
C THR A 277 29.78 8.36 -18.61
N TRP A 278 28.46 8.29 -18.78
CA TRP A 278 27.57 7.56 -17.89
C TRP A 278 27.79 6.05 -18.02
N VAL A 279 27.48 5.32 -16.95
CA VAL A 279 27.53 3.87 -16.84
C VAL A 279 26.23 3.37 -16.21
N LEU A 280 25.54 2.42 -16.86
CA LEU A 280 24.39 1.73 -16.28
C LEU A 280 24.86 0.83 -15.13
N LEU A 281 24.26 0.99 -13.94
CA LEU A 281 24.54 0.14 -12.79
C LEU A 281 23.78 -1.17 -12.86
N ASN A 282 24.42 -2.25 -12.41
CA ASN A 282 23.81 -3.57 -12.33
C ASN A 282 23.15 -3.78 -10.96
N ILE A 283 21.81 -3.74 -10.94
CA ILE A 283 21.02 -3.89 -9.72
C ILE A 283 20.32 -5.26 -9.76
N PRO A 284 20.67 -6.22 -8.88
CA PRO A 284 19.95 -7.48 -8.77
C PRO A 284 18.51 -7.28 -8.26
N ASP A 285 17.64 -8.24 -8.57
CA ASP A 285 16.24 -8.33 -8.12
C ASP A 285 15.33 -7.14 -8.51
N PHE A 286 15.77 -6.37 -9.52
CA PHE A 286 15.01 -5.29 -10.17
C PHE A 286 13.94 -5.89 -11.09
N THR A 287 12.66 -5.59 -10.83
CA THR A 287 11.49 -6.24 -11.45
C THR A 287 10.89 -5.47 -12.62
N THR A 288 10.90 -4.13 -12.59
CA THR A 288 10.29 -3.26 -13.62
C THR A 288 11.32 -2.42 -14.40
N LEU A 289 12.56 -2.34 -13.90
CA LEU A 289 13.62 -1.43 -14.36
C LEU A 289 13.34 0.07 -14.18
N PHE A 290 12.18 0.45 -13.66
CA PHE A 290 11.74 1.84 -13.65
C PHE A 290 12.08 2.52 -12.31
N VAL A 291 13.08 3.40 -12.31
CA VAL A 291 13.43 4.20 -11.12
C VAL A 291 12.52 5.41 -11.04
N ALA A 292 11.74 5.52 -9.96
CA ALA A 292 10.87 6.65 -9.71
C ALA A 292 11.61 7.81 -9.01
N ALA A 293 12.39 7.51 -7.97
CA ALA A 293 13.17 8.48 -7.21
C ALA A 293 14.52 7.91 -6.75
N ILE A 294 15.51 8.79 -6.58
CA ILE A 294 16.80 8.51 -5.94
C ILE A 294 16.99 9.49 -4.78
N ILE A 295 17.65 9.06 -3.70
CA ILE A 295 18.19 9.96 -2.68
C ILE A 295 19.50 9.41 -2.12
N ILE A 296 20.35 10.31 -1.64
CA ILE A 296 21.61 9.98 -0.97
C ILE A 296 21.59 10.62 0.43
N ASN A 297 21.95 9.86 1.47
CA ASN A 297 21.99 10.35 2.85
C ASN A 297 23.37 10.89 3.24
N SER A 298 23.54 11.34 4.48
CA SER A 298 24.81 11.96 4.93
C SER A 298 25.99 10.98 5.01
N LEU A 299 25.74 9.68 4.80
CA LEU A 299 26.73 8.59 4.79
C LEU A 299 27.11 8.15 3.36
N ASP A 300 26.69 8.89 2.33
CA ASP A 300 26.79 8.51 0.91
C ASP A 300 26.11 7.16 0.57
N HIS A 301 25.14 6.71 1.39
CA HIS A 301 24.31 5.57 1.04
C HIS A 301 23.24 6.00 0.04
N ILE A 302 23.16 5.27 -1.08
CA ILE A 302 22.24 5.55 -2.18
C ILE A 302 20.98 4.72 -2.00
N PHE A 303 19.82 5.36 -2.04
CA PHE A 303 18.51 4.73 -2.01
C PHE A 303 17.78 5.00 -3.32
N ILE A 304 17.13 3.97 -3.85
CA ILE A 304 16.25 4.11 -5.02
C ILE A 304 14.88 3.53 -4.74
N GLY A 305 13.86 4.22 -5.23
CA GLY A 305 12.48 3.76 -5.29
C GLY A 305 12.25 3.18 -6.67
N GLU A 306 12.00 1.87 -6.73
CA GLU A 306 11.57 1.21 -7.94
C GLU A 306 10.04 1.31 -8.06
N ASP A 307 9.54 1.67 -9.24
CA ASP A 307 8.10 1.72 -9.50
C ASP A 307 7.50 0.33 -9.27
N TRP A 308 6.80 0.19 -8.15
CA TRP A 308 6.22 -1.05 -7.61
C TRP A 308 7.22 -2.14 -7.21
N GLY A 309 8.52 -1.95 -7.37
CA GLY A 309 9.53 -2.92 -6.94
C GLY A 309 9.92 -2.82 -5.46
N GLY A 310 9.64 -1.69 -4.80
CA GLY A 310 10.07 -1.37 -3.44
C GLY A 310 11.32 -0.49 -3.43
N VAL A 311 12.08 -0.56 -2.33
CA VAL A 311 13.33 0.21 -2.18
C VAL A 311 14.55 -0.70 -2.31
N HIS A 312 15.60 -0.20 -2.95
CA HIS A 312 16.94 -0.78 -2.97
C HIS A 312 17.96 0.20 -2.40
N ARG A 313 18.97 -0.30 -1.69
CA ARG A 313 20.07 0.50 -1.11
C ARG A 313 21.44 -0.01 -1.58
N SER A 314 22.34 0.91 -1.91
CA SER A 314 23.78 0.67 -2.00
C SER A 314 24.52 1.42 -0.88
N ILE A 315 25.61 0.83 -0.38
CA ILE A 315 26.49 1.41 0.66
C ILE A 315 27.95 1.53 0.18
N ASP A 316 28.19 1.22 -1.09
CA ASP A 316 29.51 1.11 -1.73
C ASP A 316 29.51 1.81 -3.10
N ASN A 317 28.81 2.94 -3.17
CA ASN A 317 28.73 3.83 -4.32
C ASN A 317 28.17 3.18 -5.61
N GLY A 318 27.17 2.30 -5.46
CA GLY A 318 26.47 1.65 -6.55
C GLY A 318 27.06 0.31 -7.03
N VAL A 319 28.10 -0.20 -6.37
CA VAL A 319 28.79 -1.46 -6.73
C VAL A 319 27.97 -2.68 -6.33
N THR A 320 27.37 -2.68 -5.13
CA THR A 320 26.41 -3.69 -4.67
C THR A 320 25.12 -3.05 -4.18
N TRP A 321 24.03 -3.79 -4.30
CA TRP A 321 22.70 -3.35 -3.94
C TRP A 321 22.00 -4.42 -3.11
N THR A 322 21.14 -3.99 -2.19
CA THR A 322 20.28 -4.87 -1.38
C THR A 322 18.87 -4.33 -1.40
N LYS A 323 17.87 -5.21 -1.58
CA LYS A 323 16.46 -4.85 -1.43
C LYS A 323 16.14 -4.56 0.04
N LYS A 324 15.52 -3.41 0.28
CA LYS A 324 15.32 -2.75 1.57
C LYS A 324 13.85 -2.36 1.75
N SER A 325 12.99 -3.36 1.66
CA SER A 325 11.53 -3.21 1.59
C SER A 325 10.79 -3.80 2.79
N LEU A 326 11.49 -4.23 3.84
CA LEU A 326 10.89 -4.85 5.02
C LEU A 326 9.87 -3.91 5.67
N LEU A 327 8.64 -4.40 5.86
CA LEU A 327 7.48 -3.65 6.38
C LEU A 327 7.03 -2.46 5.50
N LEU A 328 7.57 -2.33 4.28
CA LEU A 328 7.01 -1.45 3.26
C LEU A 328 5.79 -2.14 2.65
N THR A 329 4.64 -1.49 2.67
CA THR A 329 3.38 -2.04 2.09
C THR A 329 2.72 -1.01 1.17
N ALA A 330 3.50 -0.39 0.29
CA ALA A 330 3.07 0.74 -0.53
C ALA A 330 2.45 0.30 -1.88
N TYR A 331 1.40 -0.53 -1.85
CA TYR A 331 0.78 -1.11 -3.05
C TYR A 331 -0.72 -1.45 -2.88
N ALA A 332 -1.54 -1.45 -3.93
CA ALA A 332 -2.94 -1.88 -3.81
C ALA A 332 -3.09 -3.40 -3.80
N ILE A 333 -3.78 -3.96 -2.79
CA ILE A 333 -4.24 -5.35 -2.79
C ILE A 333 -5.54 -5.43 -3.60
N ASN A 334 -5.49 -6.09 -4.75
CA ASN A 334 -6.59 -6.17 -5.72
C ASN A 334 -7.38 -7.48 -5.62
N LEU A 335 -6.77 -8.54 -5.09
CA LEU A 335 -7.36 -9.86 -4.97
C LEU A 335 -6.94 -10.53 -3.66
N ILE A 336 -7.90 -11.14 -2.98
CA ILE A 336 -7.67 -12.12 -1.91
C ILE A 336 -8.45 -13.39 -2.28
N PHE A 337 -7.75 -14.51 -2.48
CA PHE A 337 -8.38 -15.80 -2.84
C PHE A 337 -7.85 -16.94 -1.98
N TYR A 338 -8.73 -17.65 -1.27
CA TYR A 338 -8.37 -18.87 -0.56
C TYR A 338 -8.79 -20.12 -1.33
N SER A 339 -7.81 -20.92 -1.74
CA SER A 339 -8.09 -22.23 -2.35
C SER A 339 -8.20 -23.31 -1.28
N ASN A 340 -9.41 -23.83 -1.10
CA ASN A 340 -9.67 -24.98 -0.23
C ASN A 340 -9.01 -26.28 -0.74
N VAL A 341 -8.80 -26.40 -2.05
CA VAL A 341 -8.15 -27.56 -2.68
C VAL A 341 -6.64 -27.55 -2.46
N LEU A 342 -6.04 -26.35 -2.38
CA LEU A 342 -4.61 -26.18 -2.17
C LEU A 342 -4.23 -25.88 -0.71
N GLN A 343 -5.21 -25.50 0.13
CA GLN A 343 -5.01 -24.95 1.48
C GLN A 343 -4.02 -23.78 1.46
N THR A 344 -4.27 -22.82 0.56
CA THR A 344 -3.36 -21.72 0.26
C THR A 344 -4.16 -20.44 0.09
N LEU A 345 -3.72 -19.37 0.77
CA LEU A 345 -4.20 -18.00 0.54
C LEU A 345 -3.35 -17.39 -0.57
N PHE A 346 -3.98 -16.68 -1.50
CA PHE A 346 -3.33 -16.00 -2.61
C PHE A 346 -3.68 -14.51 -2.56
N LEU A 347 -2.68 -13.67 -2.88
CA LEU A 347 -2.85 -12.23 -3.07
C LEU A 347 -2.46 -11.85 -4.49
N GLY A 348 -3.30 -11.02 -5.12
CA GLY A 348 -2.91 -10.20 -6.25
C GLY A 348 -2.77 -8.76 -5.79
N THR A 349 -1.64 -8.12 -6.09
CA THR A 349 -1.41 -6.71 -5.79
C THR A 349 -0.73 -6.04 -6.99
N ASN A 350 -0.60 -4.73 -6.99
CA ASN A 350 0.04 -4.01 -8.09
C ASN A 350 1.49 -4.47 -8.38
N MET A 351 2.23 -4.98 -7.40
CA MET A 351 3.63 -5.38 -7.63
C MET A 351 3.81 -6.79 -8.17
N GLY A 352 2.80 -7.67 -8.04
CA GLY A 352 3.05 -9.10 -8.14
C GLY A 352 1.87 -10.00 -7.83
N PHE A 353 2.19 -11.27 -7.61
CA PHE A 353 1.25 -12.30 -7.19
C PHE A 353 1.91 -13.18 -6.15
N TRP A 354 1.22 -13.51 -5.05
CA TRP A 354 1.84 -14.26 -3.95
C TRP A 354 0.94 -15.36 -3.43
N SER A 355 1.57 -16.36 -2.81
CA SER A 355 0.90 -17.41 -2.04
C SER A 355 1.46 -17.53 -0.63
N LEU A 356 0.55 -17.79 0.31
CA LEU A 356 0.81 -18.15 1.69
C LEU A 356 0.18 -19.53 1.96
N ALA A 357 1.03 -20.53 2.13
CA ALA A 357 0.63 -21.83 2.66
C ALA A 357 0.37 -21.73 4.18
N VAL A 358 -0.50 -22.59 4.72
CA VAL A 358 -0.83 -22.58 6.16
C VAL A 358 0.44 -22.74 7.00
N GLY A 359 0.80 -21.71 7.79
CA GLY A 359 1.99 -21.69 8.64
C GLY A 359 3.32 -21.46 7.92
N GLY A 360 3.29 -21.07 6.63
CA GLY A 360 4.48 -20.64 5.88
C GLY A 360 4.66 -19.12 5.86
N LEU A 361 5.54 -18.65 4.97
CA LEU A 361 5.74 -17.23 4.63
C LEU A 361 5.12 -16.91 3.26
N TRP A 362 4.97 -15.62 2.96
CA TRP A 362 4.61 -15.18 1.61
C TRP A 362 5.68 -15.58 0.60
N SER A 363 5.25 -16.15 -0.51
CA SER A 363 6.09 -16.57 -1.63
C SER A 363 5.58 -15.93 -2.90
N GLU A 364 6.47 -15.27 -3.66
CA GLU A 364 6.11 -14.72 -4.95
C GLU A 364 5.88 -15.85 -5.97
N ILE A 365 4.80 -15.71 -6.72
CA ILE A 365 4.51 -16.50 -7.90
C ILE A 365 4.81 -15.58 -9.08
N ALA A 366 5.80 -15.93 -9.90
CA ALA A 366 6.17 -15.16 -11.10
C ALA A 366 5.33 -15.60 -12.32
N PRO A 367 4.27 -14.88 -12.73
CA PRO A 367 3.63 -15.07 -14.01
C PRO A 367 4.47 -14.52 -15.18
N PRO A 368 4.29 -15.02 -16.42
CA PRO A 368 4.90 -14.45 -17.63
C PRO A 368 4.14 -13.22 -18.16
N PHE A 369 3.36 -12.54 -17.31
CA PHE A 369 2.51 -11.40 -17.68
C PHE A 369 2.60 -10.30 -16.61
N PRO A 370 2.49 -9.01 -16.98
CA PRO A 370 2.67 -7.91 -16.04
C PRO A 370 1.66 -7.92 -14.90
N PHE A 371 2.13 -7.49 -13.73
CA PHE A 371 1.51 -7.81 -12.44
C PHE A 371 0.21 -7.07 -12.15
N PHE A 372 0.06 -5.83 -12.63
CA PHE A 372 -1.10 -4.92 -12.48
C PHE A 372 -2.43 -5.43 -13.06
N HIS A 373 -2.52 -6.71 -13.41
CA HIS A 373 -3.61 -7.24 -14.20
C HIS A 373 -4.29 -8.46 -13.58
N ALA A 374 -3.71 -9.14 -12.59
CA ALA A 374 -4.31 -10.37 -12.06
C ALA A 374 -5.42 -10.09 -11.03
N ASN A 375 -6.69 -10.20 -11.46
CA ASN A 375 -7.85 -9.82 -10.63
C ASN A 375 -8.66 -11.00 -10.10
N ILE A 376 -8.57 -12.18 -10.73
CA ILE A 376 -9.50 -13.29 -10.47
C ILE A 376 -8.76 -14.63 -10.56
N MET A 377 -9.13 -15.57 -9.70
CA MET A 377 -8.52 -16.90 -9.61
C MET A 377 -9.53 -18.05 -9.54
N ALA A 378 -9.07 -19.22 -10.02
CA ALA A 378 -9.60 -20.52 -9.63
C ALA A 378 -8.44 -21.53 -9.48
N ALA A 379 -8.69 -22.66 -8.82
CA ALA A 379 -7.67 -23.69 -8.59
C ALA A 379 -8.25 -25.10 -8.63
N THR A 380 -7.48 -26.04 -9.19
CA THR A 380 -7.61 -27.49 -8.98
C THR A 380 -6.37 -28.01 -8.26
N VAL A 381 -6.30 -29.33 -8.02
CA VAL A 381 -5.07 -29.95 -7.51
C VAL A 381 -3.89 -29.74 -8.47
N SER A 382 -4.15 -29.83 -9.78
CA SER A 382 -3.15 -29.79 -10.85
C SER A 382 -2.83 -28.39 -11.35
N TYR A 383 -3.80 -27.47 -11.32
CA TYR A 383 -3.74 -26.19 -12.02
C TYR A 383 -4.08 -25.00 -11.13
N LEU A 384 -3.38 -23.88 -11.35
CA LEU A 384 -3.82 -22.55 -10.93
C LEU A 384 -4.29 -21.80 -12.18
N PHE A 385 -5.47 -21.19 -12.09
CA PHE A 385 -6.03 -20.37 -13.16
C PHE A 385 -6.06 -18.91 -12.69
N VAL A 386 -5.50 -18.02 -13.50
CA VAL A 386 -5.48 -16.58 -13.25
C VAL A 386 -6.06 -15.88 -14.48
N ALA A 387 -7.04 -15.02 -14.28
CA ALA A 387 -7.59 -14.16 -15.33
C ALA A 387 -7.13 -12.72 -15.15
N THR A 388 -6.75 -12.08 -16.26
CA THR A 388 -6.18 -10.74 -16.26
C THR A 388 -7.17 -9.66 -16.73
N THR A 389 -7.00 -8.42 -16.22
CA THR A 389 -7.81 -7.23 -16.56
C THR A 389 -7.99 -7.09 -18.07
N PHE A 390 -6.90 -7.23 -18.82
CA PHE A 390 -6.89 -7.08 -20.29
C PHE A 390 -7.20 -8.38 -21.05
N GLY A 391 -7.94 -9.30 -20.42
CA GLY A 391 -8.67 -10.35 -21.12
C GLY A 391 -7.90 -11.61 -21.45
N SER A 392 -6.84 -11.93 -20.69
CA SER A 392 -6.14 -13.21 -20.84
C SER A 392 -6.35 -14.11 -19.63
N VAL A 393 -6.66 -15.38 -19.90
CA VAL A 393 -6.61 -16.46 -18.92
C VAL A 393 -5.27 -17.16 -19.05
N TRP A 394 -4.65 -17.43 -17.90
CA TRP A 394 -3.40 -18.16 -17.79
C TRP A 394 -3.56 -19.35 -16.86
N ARG A 395 -2.93 -20.46 -17.23
CA ARG A 395 -2.89 -21.72 -16.47
C ARG A 395 -1.47 -22.03 -16.06
N LEU A 396 -1.21 -22.09 -14.75
CA LEU A 396 0.00 -22.65 -14.17
C LEU A 396 -0.18 -24.16 -13.96
N THR A 397 0.69 -24.96 -14.56
CA THR A 397 0.79 -26.40 -14.28
C THR A 397 1.62 -26.62 -13.03
N ARG A 398 0.99 -26.94 -11.90
CA ARG A 398 1.64 -26.93 -10.58
C ARG A 398 2.76 -27.95 -10.41
N SER A 399 2.74 -29.05 -11.19
CA SER A 399 3.78 -30.08 -11.16
C SER A 399 5.06 -29.70 -11.93
N THR A 400 5.00 -28.71 -12.83
CA THR A 400 6.14 -28.29 -13.65
C THR A 400 6.54 -26.83 -13.47
N GLY A 401 5.70 -26.01 -12.82
CA GLY A 401 5.90 -24.56 -12.73
C GLY A 401 5.63 -23.81 -14.04
N ILE A 402 5.16 -24.50 -15.10
CA ILE A 402 5.01 -23.92 -16.43
C ILE A 402 3.65 -23.22 -16.57
N TRP A 403 3.70 -21.96 -16.99
CA TRP A 403 2.55 -21.16 -17.38
C TRP A 403 2.21 -21.33 -18.86
N ALA A 404 0.91 -21.33 -19.18
CA ALA A 404 0.40 -21.26 -20.55
C ALA A 404 -0.78 -20.28 -20.63
N GLN A 405 -0.83 -19.46 -21.69
CA GLN A 405 -1.99 -18.63 -22.02
C GLN A 405 -3.07 -19.51 -22.66
N ILE A 406 -4.29 -19.44 -22.17
CA ILE A 406 -5.38 -20.37 -22.51
C ILE A 406 -6.64 -19.62 -22.96
N ASN A 407 -6.50 -18.82 -24.02
CA ASN A 407 -7.53 -17.93 -24.57
C ASN A 407 -8.31 -18.49 -25.77
N ASN A 408 -8.03 -19.72 -26.20
CA ASN A 408 -8.58 -20.27 -27.44
C ASN A 408 -10.12 -20.36 -27.38
N GLY A 409 -10.82 -19.60 -28.23
CA GLY A 409 -12.29 -19.51 -28.23
C GLY A 409 -12.87 -18.42 -27.31
N LEU A 410 -12.06 -17.71 -26.52
CA LEU A 410 -12.48 -16.47 -25.85
C LEU A 410 -12.34 -15.26 -26.79
N PRO A 411 -13.28 -14.31 -26.77
CA PRO A 411 -13.08 -13.01 -27.37
C PRO A 411 -12.05 -12.21 -26.56
N PHE A 412 -11.26 -11.36 -27.24
CA PHE A 412 -10.47 -10.34 -26.56
C PHE A 412 -11.41 -9.39 -25.81
N GLY A 413 -11.38 -9.39 -24.48
CA GLY A 413 -12.22 -8.53 -23.65
C GLY A 413 -12.03 -8.77 -22.16
N PHE A 414 -12.43 -7.79 -21.34
CA PHE A 414 -12.29 -7.81 -19.89
C PHE A 414 -12.97 -9.04 -19.28
N ILE A 415 -12.21 -9.79 -18.47
CA ILE A 415 -12.71 -10.93 -17.69
C ILE A 415 -13.12 -10.41 -16.31
N THR A 416 -14.37 -10.66 -15.93
CA THR A 416 -15.00 -10.11 -14.72
C THR A 416 -15.27 -11.16 -13.65
N SER A 417 -15.36 -12.44 -14.04
CA SER A 417 -15.49 -13.54 -13.09
C SER A 417 -14.98 -14.85 -13.69
N LEU A 418 -14.49 -15.75 -12.84
CA LEU A 418 -14.07 -17.11 -13.17
C LEU A 418 -14.52 -18.03 -12.04
N VAL A 419 -15.30 -19.06 -12.37
CA VAL A 419 -15.75 -20.08 -11.41
C VAL A 419 -15.51 -21.47 -11.97
N ILE A 420 -15.30 -22.44 -11.07
CA ILE A 420 -15.05 -23.85 -11.41
C ILE A 420 -16.07 -24.74 -10.70
N ASN A 421 -16.65 -25.70 -11.42
CA ASN A 421 -17.60 -26.65 -10.82
C ASN A 421 -16.89 -27.90 -10.27
N SER A 422 -17.65 -28.76 -9.59
CA SER A 422 -17.14 -29.99 -8.95
C SER A 422 -16.55 -31.04 -9.90
N VAL A 423 -16.78 -30.92 -11.23
CA VAL A 423 -16.19 -31.80 -12.26
C VAL A 423 -15.04 -31.12 -13.04
N GLY A 424 -14.61 -29.93 -12.62
CA GLY A 424 -13.48 -29.22 -13.21
C GLY A 424 -13.82 -28.32 -14.41
N HIS A 425 -15.09 -28.21 -14.82
CA HIS A 425 -15.46 -27.28 -15.88
C HIS A 425 -15.33 -25.83 -15.39
N LEU A 426 -14.70 -25.00 -16.21
CA LEU A 426 -14.49 -23.58 -15.96
C LEU A 426 -15.60 -22.76 -16.64
N PHE A 427 -16.04 -21.70 -15.97
CA PHE A 427 -16.98 -20.73 -16.51
C PHE A 427 -16.44 -19.32 -16.29
N ILE A 428 -16.47 -18.49 -17.32
CA ILE A 428 -15.95 -17.12 -17.31
C ILE A 428 -17.06 -16.13 -17.66
N GLY A 429 -17.13 -15.04 -16.90
CA GLY A 429 -17.89 -13.84 -17.22
C GLY A 429 -17.00 -12.83 -17.95
N THR A 430 -17.52 -12.23 -19.01
CA THR A 430 -16.85 -11.18 -19.79
C THR A 430 -17.85 -10.08 -20.16
N TYR A 431 -17.37 -8.99 -20.78
CA TYR A 431 -18.22 -8.02 -21.48
C TYR A 431 -18.77 -8.49 -22.84
N ALA A 432 -18.53 -9.76 -23.20
CA ALA A 432 -19.10 -10.44 -24.37
C ALA A 432 -19.98 -11.64 -23.97
N GLY A 433 -20.38 -11.74 -22.70
CA GLY A 433 -21.23 -12.79 -22.17
C GLY A 433 -20.48 -13.84 -21.37
N VAL A 434 -21.07 -15.03 -21.26
CA VAL A 434 -20.55 -16.15 -20.46
C VAL A 434 -19.90 -17.18 -21.39
N PHE A 435 -18.74 -17.70 -20.99
CA PHE A 435 -17.99 -18.71 -21.73
C PHE A 435 -17.71 -19.91 -20.83
N ARG A 436 -17.60 -21.11 -21.41
CA ARG A 436 -17.32 -22.36 -20.69
C ARG A 436 -16.16 -23.11 -21.34
N SER A 437 -15.29 -23.69 -20.51
CA SER A 437 -14.33 -24.71 -20.92
C SER A 437 -14.58 -26.01 -20.16
N THR A 438 -14.48 -27.14 -20.86
CA THR A 438 -14.57 -28.50 -20.28
C THR A 438 -13.26 -29.29 -20.43
N ASN A 439 -12.16 -28.60 -20.78
CA ASN A 439 -10.84 -29.17 -21.08
C ASN A 439 -9.72 -28.30 -20.47
N ASP A 440 -9.85 -27.98 -19.19
CA ASP A 440 -8.87 -27.21 -18.41
C ASP A 440 -8.47 -25.85 -19.04
N GLY A 441 -9.33 -25.24 -19.86
CA GLY A 441 -9.10 -23.96 -20.53
C GLY A 441 -8.55 -24.05 -21.97
N ASP A 442 -8.23 -25.23 -22.49
CA ASP A 442 -7.62 -25.37 -23.83
C ASP A 442 -8.58 -24.97 -24.98
N LEU A 443 -9.89 -24.97 -24.73
CA LEU A 443 -10.93 -24.42 -25.61
C LEU A 443 -12.08 -23.83 -24.78
N TRP A 444 -12.57 -22.67 -25.20
CA TRP A 444 -13.73 -21.99 -24.63
C TRP A 444 -14.86 -21.90 -25.65
N GLU A 445 -16.08 -22.21 -25.20
CA GLU A 445 -17.30 -22.14 -25.99
C GLU A 445 -18.23 -21.04 -25.44
N PRO A 446 -18.91 -20.26 -26.31
CA PRO A 446 -19.93 -19.32 -25.86
C PRO A 446 -21.09 -20.05 -25.17
N LEU A 447 -21.47 -19.56 -24.00
CA LEU A 447 -22.60 -20.01 -23.19
C LEU A 447 -23.58 -18.83 -22.95
N THR A 448 -23.64 -17.87 -23.87
CA THR A 448 -24.39 -16.61 -23.75
C THR A 448 -25.84 -16.68 -24.28
N ALA A 449 -26.23 -17.76 -24.97
CA ALA A 449 -27.52 -17.86 -25.66
C ALA A 449 -28.72 -17.81 -24.70
N GLY A 450 -29.44 -16.69 -24.67
CA GLY A 450 -30.58 -16.44 -23.79
C GLY A 450 -30.35 -15.37 -22.71
N ILE A 451 -29.11 -14.88 -22.56
CA ILE A 451 -28.82 -13.68 -21.76
C ILE A 451 -29.07 -12.45 -22.64
N THR A 452 -29.83 -11.45 -22.15
CA THR A 452 -30.15 -10.24 -22.93
C THR A 452 -29.11 -9.13 -22.79
N SER A 453 -28.27 -9.18 -21.75
CA SER A 453 -27.09 -8.33 -21.60
C SER A 453 -25.82 -9.19 -21.57
N VAL A 454 -24.84 -8.79 -22.35
CA VAL A 454 -23.53 -9.46 -22.43
C VAL A 454 -22.50 -8.87 -21.47
N LEU A 455 -22.86 -7.84 -20.70
CA LEU A 455 -22.00 -7.18 -19.72
C LEU A 455 -22.06 -7.92 -18.39
N ILE A 456 -21.41 -9.09 -18.33
CA ILE A 456 -21.37 -9.92 -17.12
C ILE A 456 -20.44 -9.27 -16.09
N THR A 457 -20.92 -9.13 -14.85
CA THR A 457 -20.15 -8.54 -13.74
C THR A 457 -19.72 -9.58 -12.70
N SER A 458 -20.48 -10.65 -12.53
CA SER A 458 -20.20 -11.69 -11.53
C SER A 458 -20.84 -13.03 -11.91
N LEU A 459 -20.16 -14.14 -11.59
CA LEU A 459 -20.69 -15.51 -11.72
C LEU A 459 -20.67 -16.21 -10.36
N VAL A 460 -21.71 -17.01 -10.07
CA VAL A 460 -21.70 -17.93 -8.92
C VAL A 460 -22.35 -19.27 -9.28
N LEU A 461 -21.77 -20.37 -8.79
CA LEU A 461 -22.29 -21.73 -8.98
C LEU A 461 -23.12 -22.17 -7.76
N HIS A 462 -24.33 -22.67 -8.02
CA HIS A 462 -25.21 -23.23 -7.01
C HIS A 462 -24.98 -24.75 -6.88
N PRO A 463 -24.96 -25.34 -5.66
CA PRO A 463 -24.84 -26.78 -5.44
C PRO A 463 -25.87 -27.69 -6.13
N LEU A 464 -26.93 -27.10 -6.71
CA LEU A 464 -28.00 -27.82 -7.44
C LEU A 464 -27.74 -27.89 -8.96
N GLY A 465 -26.57 -27.47 -9.44
CA GLY A 465 -26.24 -27.48 -10.87
C GLY A 465 -26.74 -26.25 -11.64
N TYR A 466 -26.94 -25.12 -10.96
CA TYR A 466 -27.23 -23.84 -11.60
C TYR A 466 -25.98 -22.95 -11.65
N LEU A 467 -25.83 -22.19 -12.74
CA LEU A 467 -24.90 -21.06 -12.82
C LEU A 467 -25.72 -19.78 -12.82
N PHE A 468 -25.38 -18.83 -11.96
CA PHE A 468 -25.97 -17.49 -11.94
C PHE A 468 -25.00 -16.47 -12.51
N ALA A 469 -25.52 -15.52 -13.28
CA ALA A 469 -24.76 -14.42 -13.85
C ALA A 469 -25.41 -13.08 -13.47
N GLY A 470 -24.64 -12.21 -12.80
CA GLY A 470 -24.97 -10.81 -12.60
C GLY A 470 -24.57 -10.00 -13.82
N THR A 471 -25.35 -8.98 -14.16
CA THR A 471 -25.10 -8.09 -15.30
C THR A 471 -25.12 -6.63 -14.89
N GLN A 472 -24.53 -5.77 -15.71
CA GLN A 472 -24.45 -4.33 -15.46
C GLN A 472 -25.81 -3.60 -15.59
N ASP A 473 -26.75 -4.12 -16.38
CA ASP A 473 -27.96 -3.39 -16.80
C ASP A 473 -29.24 -4.24 -16.91
N ALA A 474 -29.15 -5.58 -16.83
CA ALA A 474 -30.28 -6.50 -17.01
C ALA A 474 -30.56 -7.40 -15.79
N GLY A 475 -29.92 -7.14 -14.64
CA GLY A 475 -30.12 -7.89 -13.41
C GLY A 475 -29.39 -9.23 -13.40
N ILE A 476 -30.09 -10.27 -12.94
CA ILE A 476 -29.53 -11.61 -12.71
C ILE A 476 -30.16 -12.61 -13.67
N PHE A 477 -29.34 -13.48 -14.24
CA PHE A 477 -29.76 -14.62 -15.06
C PHE A 477 -29.38 -15.93 -14.37
N LYS A 478 -30.21 -16.96 -14.53
CA LYS A 478 -30.02 -18.32 -14.03
C LYS A 478 -29.93 -19.30 -15.20
N LEU A 479 -28.85 -20.05 -15.28
CA LEU A 479 -28.64 -21.14 -16.22
C LEU A 479 -28.87 -22.48 -15.52
N ASP A 480 -29.69 -23.33 -16.11
CA ASP A 480 -29.68 -24.77 -15.81
C ASP A 480 -28.55 -25.42 -16.61
N LEU A 481 -27.55 -26.01 -15.92
CA LEU A 481 -26.38 -26.62 -16.59
C LEU A 481 -26.72 -27.95 -17.29
N THR A 482 -27.90 -28.52 -17.06
CA THR A 482 -28.39 -29.73 -17.74
C THR A 482 -29.20 -29.39 -19.00
N LEU A 483 -30.02 -28.34 -18.94
CA LEU A 483 -30.86 -27.89 -20.06
C LEU A 483 -30.14 -26.86 -20.96
N LEU A 484 -29.07 -26.23 -20.47
CA LEU A 484 -28.31 -25.16 -21.12
C LEU A 484 -29.17 -23.95 -21.55
N THR A 485 -30.22 -23.66 -20.77
CA THR A 485 -31.14 -22.53 -20.98
C THR A 485 -31.02 -21.48 -19.88
N TRP A 486 -30.85 -20.22 -20.27
CA TRP A 486 -30.89 -19.07 -19.35
C TRP A 486 -32.32 -18.56 -19.14
N THR A 487 -32.61 -18.14 -17.91
CA THR A 487 -33.85 -17.46 -17.53
C THR A 487 -33.49 -16.21 -16.71
N ALA A 488 -34.10 -15.06 -17.03
CA ALA A 488 -33.97 -13.86 -16.21
C ALA A 488 -34.69 -14.04 -14.86
N VAL A 489 -34.03 -13.69 -13.76
CA VAL A 489 -34.46 -13.96 -12.39
C VAL A 489 -34.36 -12.69 -11.54
N VAL A 490 -35.15 -11.68 -11.93
CA VAL A 490 -35.06 -10.29 -11.44
C VAL A 490 -36.21 -9.87 -10.49
N SER A 491 -37.11 -10.79 -10.15
CA SER A 491 -38.30 -10.48 -9.35
C SER A 491 -37.92 -9.97 -7.96
N GLY A 492 -38.28 -8.73 -7.63
CA GLY A 492 -37.98 -8.09 -6.34
C GLY A 492 -36.67 -7.30 -6.27
N LEU A 493 -35.83 -7.32 -7.31
CA LEU A 493 -34.72 -6.37 -7.44
C LEU A 493 -35.26 -4.96 -7.73
N THR A 494 -34.74 -3.93 -7.05
CA THR A 494 -35.08 -2.51 -7.32
C THR A 494 -34.10 -1.80 -8.27
N THR A 495 -32.96 -2.43 -8.54
CA THR A 495 -31.95 -2.01 -9.53
C THR A 495 -31.47 -3.25 -10.30
N LEU A 496 -31.06 -3.04 -11.54
CA LEU A 496 -30.59 -4.11 -12.43
C LEU A 496 -29.06 -4.15 -12.58
N TRP A 497 -28.34 -3.20 -11.97
CA TRP A 497 -26.88 -3.22 -11.95
C TRP A 497 -26.36 -4.05 -10.78
N VAL A 498 -26.05 -5.31 -11.07
CA VAL A 498 -25.44 -6.25 -10.12
C VAL A 498 -23.94 -6.05 -10.14
N THR A 499 -23.32 -5.89 -8.97
CA THR A 499 -21.86 -5.72 -8.84
C THR A 499 -21.18 -7.01 -8.41
N SER A 500 -21.80 -7.77 -7.50
CA SER A 500 -21.25 -9.03 -6.99
C SER A 500 -22.36 -10.01 -6.63
N LEU A 501 -22.19 -11.28 -7.02
CA LEU A 501 -23.03 -12.41 -6.60
C LEU A 501 -22.23 -13.36 -5.70
N THR A 502 -22.89 -13.89 -4.68
CA THR A 502 -22.30 -14.89 -3.78
C THR A 502 -23.36 -15.83 -3.23
N ILE A 503 -22.93 -16.90 -2.58
CA ILE A 503 -23.78 -17.96 -2.05
C ILE A 503 -23.25 -18.48 -0.71
N ASN A 504 -24.13 -18.70 0.26
CA ASN A 504 -23.74 -19.29 1.55
C ASN A 504 -23.75 -20.83 1.52
N SER A 505 -23.31 -21.46 2.62
CA SER A 505 -23.28 -22.93 2.76
C SER A 505 -24.65 -23.61 2.73
N LEU A 506 -25.74 -22.86 2.92
CA LEU A 506 -27.13 -23.34 2.87
C LEU A 506 -27.75 -23.22 1.46
N GLY A 507 -27.04 -22.61 0.50
CA GLY A 507 -27.54 -22.34 -0.86
C GLY A 507 -28.35 -21.05 -0.99
N VAL A 508 -28.39 -20.20 0.05
CA VAL A 508 -29.03 -18.88 -0.04
C VAL A 508 -28.14 -17.97 -0.88
N LEU A 509 -28.75 -17.30 -1.86
CA LEU A 509 -28.07 -16.43 -2.83
C LEU A 509 -28.15 -14.97 -2.39
N PHE A 510 -27.08 -14.24 -2.64
CA PHE A 510 -26.96 -12.83 -2.30
C PHE A 510 -26.40 -12.03 -3.47
N ALA A 511 -26.94 -10.83 -3.67
CA ALA A 511 -26.54 -9.92 -4.73
C ALA A 511 -26.27 -8.52 -4.16
N ALA A 512 -25.03 -8.05 -4.30
CA ALA A 512 -24.70 -6.64 -4.13
C ALA A 512 -25.01 -5.88 -5.43
N THR A 513 -25.42 -4.62 -5.31
CA THR A 513 -25.88 -3.82 -6.45
C THR A 513 -25.38 -2.37 -6.39
N SER A 514 -25.34 -1.73 -7.55
CA SER A 514 -25.11 -0.29 -7.66
C SER A 514 -26.41 0.47 -7.38
N GLY A 515 -26.49 1.05 -6.17
CA GLY A 515 -27.56 1.93 -5.72
C GLY A 515 -28.76 1.26 -5.01
N GLY A 516 -28.83 -0.08 -5.00
CA GLY A 516 -29.92 -0.83 -4.34
C GLY A 516 -29.53 -1.51 -3.03
N GLY A 517 -28.25 -1.49 -2.65
CA GLY A 517 -27.73 -2.26 -1.51
C GLY A 517 -27.65 -3.77 -1.80
N VAL A 518 -27.89 -4.59 -0.77
CA VAL A 518 -27.85 -6.05 -0.84
C VAL A 518 -29.27 -6.63 -1.01
N PHE A 519 -29.39 -7.67 -1.82
CA PHE A 519 -30.59 -8.51 -1.95
C PHE A 519 -30.30 -9.96 -1.58
N ARG A 520 -31.28 -10.63 -0.98
CA ARG A 520 -31.25 -12.06 -0.60
C ARG A 520 -32.33 -12.84 -1.34
N SER A 521 -32.00 -14.05 -1.82
CA SER A 521 -32.95 -15.02 -2.37
C SER A 521 -32.84 -16.37 -1.65
N ASN A 522 -33.96 -16.80 -1.06
CA ASN A 522 -34.11 -18.08 -0.34
C ASN A 522 -34.73 -19.19 -1.22
N ASP A 523 -35.07 -18.88 -2.47
CA ASP A 523 -35.83 -19.73 -3.40
C ASP A 523 -35.07 -20.02 -4.70
N VAL A 524 -33.74 -20.08 -4.60
CA VAL A 524 -32.83 -20.39 -5.73
C VAL A 524 -33.00 -19.38 -6.88
N GLY A 525 -33.09 -18.10 -6.51
CA GLY A 525 -33.13 -16.93 -7.39
C GLY A 525 -34.53 -16.51 -7.86
N LEU A 526 -35.60 -17.25 -7.55
CA LEU A 526 -36.93 -16.95 -8.09
C LEU A 526 -37.48 -15.60 -7.61
N THR A 527 -37.20 -15.22 -6.36
CA THR A 527 -37.51 -13.90 -5.80
C THR A 527 -36.35 -13.37 -4.96
N TRP A 528 -36.25 -12.04 -4.93
CA TRP A 528 -35.21 -11.29 -4.21
C TRP A 528 -35.85 -10.30 -3.24
N THR A 529 -35.30 -10.22 -2.03
CA THR A 529 -35.73 -9.27 -1.01
C THR A 529 -34.55 -8.36 -0.65
N ALA A 530 -34.77 -7.04 -0.68
CA ALA A 530 -33.77 -6.06 -0.24
C ALA A 530 -33.53 -6.21 1.27
N ILE A 531 -32.26 -6.32 1.66
CA ILE A 531 -31.81 -6.54 3.05
C ILE A 531 -30.79 -5.46 3.41
N ILE A 532 -31.29 -4.25 3.62
CA ILE A 532 -30.50 -3.00 3.67
C ILE A 532 -30.48 -2.31 5.05
N VAL A 533 -31.05 -2.93 6.09
CA VAL A 533 -31.20 -2.29 7.40
C VAL A 533 -29.82 -2.10 8.05
N GLY A 534 -29.43 -0.86 8.28
CA GLY A 534 -28.12 -0.51 8.85
C GLY A 534 -27.00 -0.24 7.83
N LEU A 535 -27.26 -0.44 6.53
CA LEU A 535 -26.37 0.08 5.48
C LEU A 535 -26.54 1.60 5.38
N THR A 536 -25.46 2.35 5.58
CA THR A 536 -25.44 3.81 5.37
C THR A 536 -25.05 4.20 3.95
N TYR A 537 -24.69 3.21 3.11
CA TYR A 537 -24.30 3.38 1.72
C TYR A 537 -24.88 2.23 0.87
N LEU A 538 -25.39 2.55 -0.31
CA LEU A 538 -26.14 1.60 -1.17
C LEU A 538 -25.48 1.29 -2.51
N TYR A 539 -24.32 1.90 -2.80
CA TYR A 539 -23.44 1.51 -3.91
C TYR A 539 -22.39 0.56 -3.34
N LEU A 540 -22.52 -0.73 -3.64
CA LEU A 540 -21.68 -1.78 -3.04
C LEU A 540 -20.80 -2.42 -4.10
N ASP A 541 -19.51 -2.55 -3.79
CA ASP A 541 -18.48 -3.03 -4.71
C ASP A 541 -18.33 -4.55 -4.62
N GLN A 542 -18.37 -5.13 -3.40
CA GLN A 542 -18.31 -6.58 -3.17
C GLN A 542 -19.14 -7.06 -1.97
N ILE A 543 -19.45 -8.36 -1.96
CA ILE A 543 -20.05 -9.08 -0.83
C ILE A 543 -19.40 -10.47 -0.67
N ILE A 544 -19.00 -10.82 0.56
CA ILE A 544 -18.38 -12.11 0.89
C ILE A 544 -19.01 -12.76 2.13
N PHE A 545 -18.78 -14.06 2.27
CA PHE A 545 -19.22 -14.87 3.40
C PHE A 545 -18.03 -15.41 4.21
N ARG A 546 -18.14 -15.36 5.53
CA ARG A 546 -17.30 -16.17 6.42
C ARG A 546 -17.67 -17.64 6.27
N ARG A 547 -16.74 -18.47 5.81
CA ARG A 547 -16.96 -19.93 5.73
C ARG A 547 -16.80 -20.57 7.12
N THR A 548 -17.88 -20.64 7.89
CA THR A 548 -17.91 -21.41 9.15
C THR A 548 -18.29 -22.88 8.91
N LEU A 549 -17.50 -23.80 9.46
CA LEU A 549 -17.75 -25.26 9.44
C LEU A 549 -18.82 -25.72 10.46
N ARG A 550 -19.70 -24.83 10.93
CA ARG A 550 -20.79 -25.14 11.87
C ARG A 550 -22.13 -24.97 11.17
N THR A 551 -22.92 -26.04 11.16
CA THR A 551 -24.09 -26.21 10.29
C THR A 551 -25.40 -25.59 10.80
N GLU A 552 -25.40 -24.87 11.94
CA GLU A 552 -26.64 -24.41 12.61
C GLU A 552 -26.54 -23.01 13.26
N ALA A 553 -25.68 -22.12 12.76
CA ALA A 553 -25.67 -20.71 13.17
C ALA A 553 -25.57 -19.79 11.94
N ALA A 554 -26.27 -18.64 11.99
CA ALA A 554 -26.25 -17.64 10.92
C ALA A 554 -24.82 -17.23 10.55
N GLY A 555 -24.54 -17.10 9.25
CA GLY A 555 -23.20 -16.80 8.77
C GLY A 555 -22.80 -15.35 9.08
N GLU A 556 -21.52 -15.12 9.37
CA GLU A 556 -20.98 -13.77 9.41
C GLU A 556 -20.74 -13.31 7.96
N MET A 557 -21.41 -12.24 7.56
CA MET A 557 -21.39 -11.67 6.21
C MET A 557 -20.64 -10.34 6.22
N LEU A 558 -19.85 -10.06 5.18
CA LEU A 558 -19.27 -8.75 4.97
C LEU A 558 -19.63 -8.21 3.58
N THR A 559 -19.91 -6.92 3.48
CA THR A 559 -20.00 -6.21 2.20
C THR A 559 -19.20 -4.91 2.27
N VAL A 560 -18.68 -4.47 1.13
CA VAL A 560 -17.92 -3.23 0.98
C VAL A 560 -18.65 -2.32 0.02
N GLY A 561 -18.68 -1.03 0.35
CA GLY A 561 -19.10 0.03 -0.55
C GLY A 561 -18.61 1.39 -0.06
N GLY A 562 -18.06 2.20 -0.95
CA GLY A 562 -17.54 3.53 -0.60
C GLY A 562 -16.40 3.47 0.44
N GLY A 563 -15.51 2.48 0.30
CA GLY A 563 -14.38 2.23 1.19
C GLY A 563 -14.72 1.73 2.60
N SER A 564 -16.00 1.54 2.93
CA SER A 564 -16.46 1.10 4.26
C SER A 564 -16.86 -0.38 4.25
N ILE A 565 -16.60 -1.08 5.37
CA ILE A 565 -17.02 -2.47 5.59
C ILE A 565 -18.29 -2.47 6.42
N PHE A 566 -19.32 -3.17 5.94
CA PHE A 566 -20.53 -3.47 6.71
C PHE A 566 -20.60 -4.96 7.01
N LYS A 567 -21.04 -5.31 8.22
CA LYS A 567 -21.13 -6.68 8.69
C LYS A 567 -22.54 -7.05 9.14
N SER A 568 -22.99 -8.24 8.75
CA SER A 568 -24.17 -8.90 9.31
C SER A 568 -23.78 -10.20 10.01
N THR A 569 -24.55 -10.57 11.04
CA THR A 569 -24.46 -11.85 11.75
C THR A 569 -25.82 -12.57 11.82
N ASP A 570 -26.75 -12.18 10.95
CA ASP A 570 -28.15 -12.59 10.91
C ASP A 570 -28.61 -12.82 9.45
N ASP A 571 -27.71 -13.42 8.65
CA ASP A 571 -27.89 -13.70 7.22
C ASP A 571 -28.38 -12.49 6.39
N GLY A 572 -27.93 -11.29 6.78
CA GLY A 572 -28.15 -10.02 6.12
C GLY A 572 -29.31 -9.17 6.66
N ASP A 573 -30.07 -9.65 7.64
CA ASP A 573 -31.26 -8.92 8.15
C ASP A 573 -30.91 -7.58 8.80
N THR A 574 -29.74 -7.45 9.44
CA THR A 574 -29.18 -6.18 9.91
C THR A 574 -27.68 -6.07 9.64
N TRP A 575 -27.22 -4.85 9.38
CA TRP A 575 -25.83 -4.52 9.07
C TRP A 575 -25.25 -3.49 10.04
N VAL A 576 -23.98 -3.66 10.40
CA VAL A 576 -23.24 -2.76 11.30
C VAL A 576 -21.90 -2.37 10.65
N PRO A 577 -21.55 -1.06 10.58
CA PRO A 577 -20.23 -0.61 10.14
C PRO A 577 -19.11 -1.25 10.99
N THR A 578 -18.14 -1.86 10.34
CA THR A 578 -17.09 -2.68 10.97
C THR A 578 -15.72 -2.35 10.38
N ASN A 579 -15.29 -1.10 10.56
CA ASN A 579 -13.98 -0.59 10.13
C ASN A 579 -12.94 -0.50 11.28
N SER A 580 -13.31 -0.79 12.54
CA SER A 580 -12.41 -0.64 13.69
C SER A 580 -11.13 -1.48 13.53
N GLY A 581 -9.97 -0.82 13.56
CA GLY A 581 -8.66 -1.40 13.29
C GLY A 581 -8.10 -1.12 11.89
N ILE A 582 -8.92 -0.72 10.92
CA ILE A 582 -8.49 -0.23 9.60
C ILE A 582 -8.55 1.29 9.63
N ASN A 583 -7.42 1.92 9.96
CA ASN A 583 -7.34 3.37 10.09
C ASN A 583 -7.20 4.06 8.73
N GLY A 584 -8.33 4.38 8.11
CA GLY A 584 -8.39 5.43 7.11
C GLY A 584 -7.84 5.08 5.73
N SER A 585 -7.56 3.80 5.46
CA SER A 585 -7.32 3.28 4.11
C SER A 585 -8.63 2.78 3.50
N GLU A 586 -8.82 3.04 2.21
CA GLU A 586 -9.94 2.47 1.46
C GLU A 586 -9.79 0.94 1.34
N VAL A 587 -10.79 0.21 1.82
CA VAL A 587 -10.87 -1.25 1.69
C VAL A 587 -11.34 -1.56 0.27
N TYR A 588 -10.52 -2.30 -0.47
CA TYR A 588 -10.68 -2.52 -1.91
C TYR A 588 -11.15 -3.94 -2.23
N VAL A 589 -10.76 -4.93 -1.43
CA VAL A 589 -11.14 -6.33 -1.59
C VAL A 589 -11.28 -7.02 -0.23
N LEU A 590 -12.18 -8.01 -0.16
CA LEU A 590 -12.28 -8.90 1.00
C LEU A 590 -12.03 -10.36 0.61
N GLY A 591 -11.56 -11.16 1.56
CA GLY A 591 -11.44 -12.61 1.43
C GLY A 591 -11.78 -13.35 2.71
N ALA A 592 -11.93 -14.68 2.62
CA ALA A 592 -12.15 -15.56 3.76
C ALA A 592 -11.47 -16.91 3.54
N ASP A 593 -10.96 -17.53 4.61
CA ASP A 593 -10.42 -18.90 4.57
C ASP A 593 -11.44 -19.96 4.98
N SER A 594 -11.03 -21.24 4.95
CA SER A 594 -11.86 -22.38 5.37
C SER A 594 -12.13 -22.46 6.88
N SER A 595 -11.36 -21.74 7.69
CA SER A 595 -11.49 -21.69 9.15
C SER A 595 -12.46 -20.58 9.58
N GLY A 596 -12.82 -19.69 8.66
CA GLY A 596 -13.62 -18.50 8.94
C GLY A 596 -12.77 -17.33 9.45
N ASN A 597 -11.47 -17.30 9.16
CA ASN A 597 -10.73 -16.03 9.19
C ASN A 597 -11.20 -15.17 8.02
N LEU A 598 -11.35 -13.88 8.26
CA LEU A 598 -11.74 -12.86 7.31
C LEU A 598 -10.54 -11.96 7.07
N PHE A 599 -10.36 -11.57 5.81
CA PHE A 599 -9.26 -10.72 5.37
C PHE A 599 -9.81 -9.49 4.65
N ALA A 600 -9.21 -8.33 4.88
CA ALA A 600 -9.47 -7.09 4.16
C ALA A 600 -8.18 -6.59 3.54
N GLY A 601 -8.20 -6.39 2.22
CA GLY A 601 -7.11 -5.80 1.46
C GLY A 601 -7.42 -4.35 1.18
N THR A 602 -6.47 -3.47 1.48
CA THR A 602 -6.61 -2.03 1.24
C THR A 602 -5.85 -1.58 0.01
N ARG A 603 -6.25 -0.41 -0.48
CA ARG A 603 -5.54 0.28 -1.57
C ARG A 603 -4.11 0.67 -1.21
N GLY A 604 -3.84 0.94 0.08
CA GLY A 604 -2.51 1.21 0.63
C GLY A 604 -1.81 0.02 1.27
N GLY A 605 -2.04 -1.18 0.74
CA GLY A 605 -1.22 -2.39 0.96
C GLY A 605 -1.31 -3.03 2.33
N GLY A 606 -1.97 -2.39 3.30
CA GLY A 606 -2.37 -3.06 4.52
C GLY A 606 -3.31 -4.22 4.20
N LEU A 607 -2.85 -5.44 4.46
CA LEU A 607 -3.72 -6.60 4.68
C LEU A 607 -4.12 -6.61 6.15
N TYR A 608 -5.41 -6.84 6.42
CA TYR A 608 -5.94 -6.95 7.78
C TYR A 608 -6.69 -8.27 7.94
N GLN A 609 -6.65 -8.85 9.13
CA GLN A 609 -7.40 -10.06 9.49
C GLN A 609 -8.33 -9.77 10.67
N ASN A 610 -9.46 -10.48 10.78
CA ASN A 610 -10.32 -10.37 11.95
C ASN A 610 -9.67 -10.96 13.20
N GLY A 611 -9.63 -10.20 14.30
CA GLY A 611 -8.88 -10.55 15.50
C GLY A 611 -9.39 -11.82 16.20
N THR A 612 -8.51 -12.80 16.40
CA THR A 612 -8.64 -13.79 17.47
C THR A 612 -7.32 -13.95 18.23
N VAL A 613 -7.45 -14.03 19.55
CA VAL A 613 -6.43 -13.76 20.58
C VAL A 613 -5.04 -14.38 20.34
N THR A 614 -4.01 -13.53 20.43
CA THR A 614 -2.56 -13.82 20.57
C THR A 614 -1.92 -14.70 19.48
N SER A 615 -1.33 -14.06 18.47
CA SER A 615 -0.41 -14.70 17.53
C SER A 615 1.02 -14.16 17.69
N ILE A 616 1.99 -15.06 17.54
CA ILE A 616 3.43 -14.75 17.58
C ILE A 616 3.89 -14.65 16.13
N LYS A 617 4.25 -13.44 15.68
CA LYS A 617 4.64 -13.19 14.30
C LYS A 617 6.12 -13.51 14.11
N GLN A 618 6.46 -14.52 13.31
CA GLN A 618 7.79 -14.69 12.71
C GLN A 618 7.75 -14.00 11.34
N LEU A 619 8.74 -13.16 11.05
CA LEU A 619 8.76 -12.26 9.89
C LEU A 619 9.63 -12.77 8.72
N ASP A 620 10.60 -13.65 8.99
CA ASP A 620 11.61 -14.07 8.01
C ASP A 620 12.24 -15.41 8.43
N ASP A 621 12.71 -16.19 7.44
CA ASP A 621 13.52 -17.40 7.58
C ASP A 621 15.02 -17.13 7.33
N LYS A 622 15.41 -15.95 6.83
CA LYS A 622 16.80 -15.49 6.88
C LYS A 622 17.20 -15.39 8.35
N THR A 623 18.12 -16.25 8.75
CA THR A 623 18.80 -16.14 10.04
C THR A 623 19.45 -14.76 10.14
N PRO A 624 19.04 -13.90 11.08
CA PRO A 624 19.76 -12.64 11.34
C PRO A 624 21.22 -12.94 11.66
N ASP A 625 22.17 -12.15 11.15
CA ASP A 625 23.61 -12.39 11.40
C ASP A 625 23.97 -12.36 12.90
N SER A 626 23.15 -11.67 13.70
CA SER A 626 23.30 -11.56 15.14
C SER A 626 21.94 -11.51 15.86
N TYR A 627 21.96 -11.75 17.16
CA TYR A 627 20.79 -11.55 18.02
C TYR A 627 20.57 -10.05 18.27
N SER A 628 19.36 -9.54 18.02
CA SER A 628 19.01 -8.12 18.12
C SER A 628 17.70 -7.91 18.89
N LEU A 629 17.65 -6.90 19.76
CA LEU A 629 16.39 -6.35 20.31
C LEU A 629 16.24 -4.92 19.79
N TYR A 630 15.14 -4.63 19.10
CA TYR A 630 14.89 -3.31 18.50
C TYR A 630 14.16 -2.39 19.48
N GLN A 631 14.13 -1.09 19.16
CA GLN A 631 13.36 -0.12 19.94
C GLN A 631 11.86 -0.34 19.70
N ASN A 632 11.06 -0.33 20.76
CA ASN A 632 9.61 -0.46 20.63
C ASN A 632 9.03 0.75 19.90
N PHE A 633 8.01 0.54 19.07
CA PHE A 633 7.35 1.61 18.33
C PHE A 633 5.81 1.46 18.40
N PRO A 634 5.05 2.55 18.62
CA PRO A 634 5.52 3.90 18.97
C PRO A 634 6.25 3.93 20.32
N ASN A 635 7.05 4.97 20.56
CA ASN A 635 7.70 5.24 21.86
C ASN A 635 8.10 6.72 21.98
N PRO A 636 7.37 7.55 22.74
CA PRO A 636 6.27 7.19 23.63
C PRO A 636 5.04 6.61 22.91
N PHE A 637 4.23 5.83 23.62
CA PHE A 637 3.06 5.14 23.06
C PHE A 637 1.79 5.36 23.88
N ASN A 638 0.63 5.16 23.24
CA ASN A 638 -0.70 5.24 23.86
C ASN A 638 -1.75 4.45 23.05
N PRO A 639 -2.44 3.44 23.61
CA PRO A 639 -2.03 2.60 24.74
C PRO A 639 -1.10 1.45 24.32
N SER A 640 -0.93 1.20 23.01
CA SER A 640 -0.26 0.01 22.48
C SER A 640 1.07 0.31 21.77
N THR A 641 1.99 -0.67 21.79
CA THR A 641 3.31 -0.61 21.15
C THR A 641 3.76 -1.99 20.66
N THR A 642 4.62 -2.04 19.66
CA THR A 642 5.21 -3.29 19.14
C THR A 642 6.66 -3.42 19.60
N PHE A 643 7.01 -4.59 20.14
CA PHE A 643 8.37 -5.00 20.44
C PHE A 643 8.90 -5.94 19.35
N SER A 644 10.03 -5.58 18.75
CA SER A 644 10.65 -6.37 17.67
C SER A 644 12.01 -6.95 18.09
N PHE A 645 12.34 -8.16 17.63
CA PHE A 645 13.67 -8.77 17.86
C PHE A 645 14.06 -9.84 16.83
N GLY A 646 15.37 -10.03 16.61
CA GLY A 646 15.95 -11.07 15.77
C GLY A 646 16.71 -12.14 16.56
N LEU A 647 16.54 -13.41 16.20
CA LEU A 647 17.24 -14.57 16.75
C LEU A 647 18.11 -15.25 15.69
N SER A 648 19.44 -15.20 15.82
CA SER A 648 20.35 -15.83 14.84
C SER A 648 20.41 -17.36 14.90
N LYS A 649 19.89 -17.96 15.98
CA LYS A 649 19.72 -19.42 16.15
C LYS A 649 18.46 -19.70 16.96
N SER A 650 17.86 -20.87 16.71
CA SER A 650 16.76 -21.40 17.52
C SER A 650 17.16 -21.56 18.99
N GLY A 651 16.25 -21.27 19.90
CA GLY A 651 16.47 -21.46 21.34
C GLY A 651 15.33 -20.98 22.23
N TYR A 652 15.40 -21.37 23.50
CA TYR A 652 14.49 -20.89 24.53
C TYR A 652 14.62 -19.37 24.70
N THR A 653 13.49 -18.68 24.56
CA THR A 653 13.42 -17.22 24.50
C THR A 653 12.40 -16.71 25.50
N GLU A 654 12.78 -15.67 26.26
CA GLU A 654 11.90 -14.92 27.15
C GLU A 654 11.89 -13.44 26.79
N LEU A 655 10.71 -12.85 26.62
CA LEU A 655 10.50 -11.41 26.49
C LEU A 655 9.56 -10.98 27.62
N LYS A 656 10.10 -10.18 28.55
CA LYS A 656 9.39 -9.73 29.75
C LYS A 656 9.41 -8.22 29.86
N ILE A 657 8.30 -7.66 30.35
CA ILE A 657 8.13 -6.24 30.61
C ILE A 657 8.17 -6.00 32.11
N TYR A 658 8.84 -4.94 32.51
CA TYR A 658 9.12 -4.55 33.87
C TYR A 658 8.67 -3.11 34.10
N ASN A 659 8.13 -2.83 35.29
CA ASN A 659 7.90 -1.44 35.74
C ASN A 659 9.23 -0.77 36.18
N SER A 660 9.15 0.49 36.58
CA SER A 660 10.30 1.26 37.09
C SER A 660 10.90 0.75 38.41
N LEU A 661 10.20 -0.15 39.13
CA LEU A 661 10.70 -0.84 40.33
C LEU A 661 11.43 -2.15 40.01
N GLY A 662 11.40 -2.60 38.75
CA GLY A 662 11.99 -3.87 38.32
C GLY A 662 11.11 -5.09 38.54
N GLU A 663 9.81 -4.90 38.80
CA GLU A 663 8.83 -5.98 38.92
C GLU A 663 8.30 -6.35 37.52
N VAL A 664 8.14 -7.64 37.23
CA VAL A 664 7.56 -8.10 35.95
C VAL A 664 6.08 -7.74 35.93
N VAL A 665 5.68 -6.89 34.99
CA VAL A 665 4.27 -6.56 34.73
C VAL A 665 3.66 -7.49 33.68
N GLU A 666 4.44 -7.97 32.71
CA GLU A 666 3.96 -8.90 31.68
C GLU A 666 5.06 -9.80 31.11
N THR A 667 4.67 -10.96 30.58
CA THR A 667 5.57 -11.89 29.87
C THR A 667 4.97 -12.20 28.49
N LEU A 668 5.53 -11.58 27.45
CA LEU A 668 5.07 -11.73 26.06
C LEU A 668 5.60 -13.01 25.40
N VAL A 669 6.78 -13.48 25.81
CA VAL A 669 7.40 -14.73 25.33
C VAL A 669 7.97 -15.52 26.49
N ASN A 670 7.73 -16.82 26.47
CA ASN A 670 8.33 -17.79 27.40
C ASN A 670 8.34 -19.20 26.80
N LYS A 671 9.02 -19.40 25.66
CA LYS A 671 9.02 -20.67 24.91
C LYS A 671 10.26 -20.79 24.00
N GLU A 672 10.48 -21.97 23.43
CA GLU A 672 11.41 -22.09 22.30
C GLU A 672 10.86 -21.39 21.05
N LEU A 673 11.75 -20.68 20.36
CA LEU A 673 11.53 -20.07 19.06
C LEU A 673 12.60 -20.55 18.08
N PRO A 674 12.29 -20.74 16.78
CA PRO A 674 13.30 -20.93 15.76
C PRO A 674 14.16 -19.67 15.55
N ALA A 675 15.19 -19.77 14.71
CA ALA A 675 15.87 -18.58 14.21
C ALA A 675 14.93 -17.76 13.31
N GLY A 676 15.07 -16.43 13.31
CA GLY A 676 14.21 -15.53 12.55
C GLY A 676 13.96 -14.20 13.26
N ASN A 677 13.20 -13.31 12.61
CA ASN A 677 12.77 -12.03 13.17
C ASN A 677 11.34 -12.13 13.74
N TYR A 678 11.04 -11.41 14.82
CA TYR A 678 9.77 -11.52 15.54
C TYR A 678 9.21 -10.17 16.00
N ASN A 679 7.87 -10.03 15.96
CA ASN A 679 7.13 -8.89 16.50
C ASN A 679 6.10 -9.32 17.55
N PHE A 680 5.97 -8.50 18.60
CA PHE A 680 5.04 -8.68 19.71
C PHE A 680 4.33 -7.38 20.06
N ASN A 681 3.02 -7.31 19.82
CA ASN A 681 2.22 -6.19 20.29
C ASN A 681 1.96 -6.31 21.79
N TRP A 682 2.02 -5.16 22.48
CA TRP A 682 1.62 -5.01 23.86
C TRP A 682 0.63 -3.86 23.97
N ASP A 683 -0.56 -4.15 24.48
CA ASP A 683 -1.54 -3.13 24.87
C ASP A 683 -1.38 -2.85 26.36
N ALA A 684 -0.90 -1.65 26.69
CA ALA A 684 -0.72 -1.20 28.06
C ALA A 684 -1.90 -0.34 28.54
N GLY A 685 -3.09 -0.51 27.97
CA GLY A 685 -4.31 0.22 28.31
C GLY A 685 -4.65 0.24 29.80
N ASP A 686 -4.37 -0.85 30.53
CA ASP A 686 -4.58 -0.94 31.98
C ASP A 686 -3.41 -0.44 32.84
N MET A 687 -2.27 -0.10 32.22
CA MET A 687 -1.04 0.29 32.92
C MET A 687 -1.00 1.81 33.19
N PRO A 688 -0.40 2.29 34.31
CA PRO A 688 -0.22 3.71 34.54
C PRO A 688 0.82 4.33 33.60
N SER A 689 0.62 5.58 33.16
CA SER A 689 1.61 6.32 32.38
C SER A 689 2.95 6.39 33.11
N GLY A 690 4.04 6.16 32.39
CA GLY A 690 5.36 6.03 33.02
C GLY A 690 6.38 5.29 32.16
N VAL A 691 7.52 4.99 32.79
CA VAL A 691 8.65 4.32 32.15
C VAL A 691 8.60 2.83 32.47
N TYR A 692 8.60 2.03 31.41
CA TYR A 692 8.69 0.58 31.42
C TYR A 692 10.02 0.13 30.81
N PHE A 693 10.47 -1.05 31.18
CA PHE A 693 11.63 -1.70 30.58
C PHE A 693 11.22 -3.06 30.03
N TYR A 694 11.67 -3.41 28.84
CA TYR A 694 11.46 -4.75 28.28
C TYR A 694 12.81 -5.42 28.07
N ARG A 695 12.88 -6.70 28.46
CA ARG A 695 14.10 -7.52 28.40
C ARG A 695 13.87 -8.76 27.57
N LEU A 696 14.76 -8.99 26.63
CA LEU A 696 14.85 -10.21 25.84
C LEU A 696 16.03 -11.06 26.33
N ASN A 697 15.76 -12.29 26.74
CA ASN A 697 16.74 -13.33 26.98
C ASN A 697 16.60 -14.41 25.90
N SER A 698 17.67 -14.73 25.18
CA SER A 698 17.70 -15.88 24.26
C SER A 698 19.13 -16.37 24.02
N GLY A 699 19.43 -17.61 24.37
CA GLY A 699 20.79 -18.18 24.26
C GLY A 699 21.84 -17.39 25.05
N LYS A 700 22.67 -16.59 24.37
CA LYS A 700 23.65 -15.67 24.99
C LYS A 700 23.18 -14.21 25.04
N LEU A 701 22.06 -13.88 24.40
CA LEU A 701 21.49 -12.54 24.42
C LEU A 701 20.79 -12.30 25.76
N ASN A 702 21.12 -11.16 26.38
CA ASN A 702 20.33 -10.52 27.43
C ASN A 702 20.38 -9.01 27.18
N GLN A 703 19.35 -8.48 26.53
CA GLN A 703 19.24 -7.05 26.19
C GLN A 703 18.00 -6.46 26.86
N THR A 704 18.12 -5.23 27.37
CA THR A 704 17.01 -4.48 27.97
C THR A 704 16.90 -3.12 27.29
N LYS A 705 15.69 -2.70 26.95
CA LYS A 705 15.37 -1.38 26.38
C LYS A 705 14.21 -0.73 27.14
N LYS A 706 13.96 0.55 26.86
CA LYS A 706 13.03 1.42 27.59
C LYS A 706 11.82 1.78 26.73
N ALA A 707 10.62 1.59 27.26
CA ALA A 707 9.34 2.03 26.69
C ALA A 707 8.70 3.11 27.58
N ILE A 708 7.98 4.07 27.00
CA ILE A 708 7.36 5.21 27.69
C ILE A 708 5.88 5.24 27.35
N LEU A 709 5.02 4.91 28.31
CA LEU A 709 3.57 5.02 28.15
C LEU A 709 3.13 6.43 28.53
N ILE A 710 2.44 7.13 27.63
CA ILE A 710 1.79 8.42 27.88
C ILE A 710 0.28 8.20 27.71
N LYS A 711 -0.55 8.83 28.54
CA LYS A 711 -2.01 8.82 28.44
C LYS A 711 -2.53 10.24 28.34
#